data_AF-A0AAE9YVM0-F1
#
_entry.id   AF-A0AAE9YVM0-F1
#
_cell.length_a   1.000
_cell.length_b   1.000
_cell.length_c   1.000
_cell.angle_alpha   90.00
_cell.angle_beta   90.00
_cell.angle_gamma   90.00
#
_symmetry.space_group_name_H-M   'P 1'
#
loop_
_entity.id
_entity.type
_entity.pdbx_description
1 polymer ?
#
loop_
_entity_poly.entity_id
_entity_poly.type
_entity_poly.pdbx_seq_one_letter_code
_entity_poly.pdbx_strand_id
1 'polypeptide(L)'
;MATSQKKITYRQLLDMVKNLDIDESSIAQYLQIDEKNSLAFSPAIKINPERVEMGEDEGEVLLSAFNWLCKKRRQKQYRRKINSGYQGIRIVSEGDSWFQYPIILKDVIDQLFDKYAIYSLGGAGHLLNDMIDEDEITDAVVKEKPDVLLLSAGGNDMVGDRRLATMVDPFDNNDPRRPVSSYINSRFDDFLTELIALYSGLFTRLTSRFPLLVICVHGYDWAIAKKGRWLGKPLASVGFENPDDQTAIVYEMINRFNTALQSLVSNFAGNVRYIDCRGAVAEELWFDELHPDNNGFKSVAARFESMIEAAVAEQLRLLPEQECPGEDAFITSRPLSNQDEAYIACRRARQRGLKVAKVNYDHGKGSLTKAGKGAREEISRYYEKIDLSNDLLKASFLHEGSSKADAVCRIRTPVSSGTGFLIINSSFILTNNHVLEDIATARASIVQFDYEDNENAINVRLQPERFFITNKDLDYTVTACDTSAIENRSAIRLLRDPTTVSVNERVNIVQHPEGRTKEVALRNNQVMALGDHVVHYRTDTQPGSSGSPVFNDDWDLVALHHAGWMEGPQRAINEGIRIASIVNDLILRSRSESTSSALLAELISGVQGSSPFLGFFDIEGVLDDQDLEGEVPNFRGSADFADVMFWNIEHFNNGVSNTRVNKVASIINDFSMDVMGLVEVQEGAMKKLVEALRLKGTETDFEILDVRGSQDLSVLYNRDTTEVMLRDDLNQKYADLLDARTRGGKRAFPREPLFAECTVKADNHGAVKFMLIVLHLKAFGDAASRARRTLASEKLVNIIKDIRDEQSLPVIMGGDYNDILNTEVFAALQDSPDLFALTADDSDSDAATYVGGSRRSVIDHIVISRDLSPADISGDDAAIVRIDKSMADFVNDISDHVPLAMRLVMRGTPVDYN
;
A
#
# COMPACT_ATOMS: atom_id res chain seq x y z
N MET A 1 -49.32 22.07 23.51
CA MET A 1 -49.35 20.83 22.70
C MET A 1 -47.99 20.72 22.04
N ALA A 2 -47.18 19.73 22.42
CA ALA A 2 -45.92 19.48 21.73
C ALA A 2 -46.19 18.72 20.44
N THR A 3 -45.74 19.24 19.30
CA THR A 3 -45.76 18.51 18.03
C THR A 3 -44.82 17.32 18.12
N SER A 4 -45.37 16.11 18.05
CA SER A 4 -44.59 14.87 17.91
C SER A 4 -43.76 14.97 16.63
N GLN A 5 -42.47 15.27 16.74
CA GLN A 5 -41.55 15.11 15.62
C GLN A 5 -41.59 13.65 15.19
N LYS A 6 -41.81 13.42 13.90
CA LYS A 6 -41.81 12.08 13.32
C LYS A 6 -40.39 11.55 13.38
N LYS A 7 -40.18 10.38 13.98
CA LYS A 7 -38.87 9.72 14.00
C LYS A 7 -38.40 9.46 12.56
N ILE A 8 -37.09 9.47 12.35
CA ILE A 8 -36.47 9.05 11.07
C ILE A 8 -36.05 7.59 11.16
N THR A 9 -35.95 6.91 10.03
CA THR A 9 -35.37 5.56 9.97
C THR A 9 -33.83 5.62 10.04
N TYR A 10 -33.19 4.55 10.50
CA TYR A 10 -31.73 4.43 10.49
C TYR A 10 -31.11 4.71 9.10
N ARG A 11 -31.71 4.19 8.03
CA ARG A 11 -31.26 4.43 6.64
C ARG A 11 -31.25 5.92 6.28
N GLN A 12 -32.27 6.67 6.70
CA GLN A 12 -32.31 8.13 6.50
C GLN A 12 -31.20 8.84 7.28
N LEU A 13 -30.85 8.39 8.49
CA LEU A 13 -29.71 8.96 9.22
C LEU A 13 -28.38 8.67 8.51
N LEU A 14 -28.16 7.46 7.99
CA LEU A 14 -26.96 7.14 7.21
C LEU A 14 -26.85 8.00 5.94
N ASP A 15 -27.95 8.19 5.23
CA ASP A 15 -27.99 9.05 4.04
C ASP A 15 -27.71 10.52 4.40
N MET A 16 -28.15 10.99 5.57
CA MET A 16 -27.80 12.32 6.09
C MET A 16 -26.29 12.45 6.37
N VAL A 17 -25.65 11.46 7.00
CA VAL A 17 -24.20 11.47 7.30
C VAL A 17 -23.37 11.46 6.02
N LYS A 18 -23.75 10.62 5.05
CA LYS A 18 -23.07 10.48 3.76
C LYS A 18 -23.18 11.74 2.87
N ASN A 19 -24.21 12.56 3.06
CA ASN A 19 -24.46 13.77 2.28
C ASN A 19 -23.70 14.98 2.85
N LEU A 20 -22.69 15.45 2.10
CA LEU A 20 -21.84 16.59 2.50
C LEU A 20 -22.59 17.93 2.59
N ASP A 21 -23.73 18.08 1.92
CA ASP A 21 -24.50 19.34 1.88
C ASP A 21 -25.47 19.48 3.08
N ILE A 22 -25.52 18.48 3.97
CA ILE A 22 -26.29 18.52 5.22
C ILE A 22 -25.33 18.92 6.36
N ASP A 23 -25.71 19.95 7.12
CA ASP A 23 -24.93 20.43 8.26
C ASP A 23 -24.94 19.45 9.45
N GLU A 24 -23.80 19.34 10.12
CA GLU A 24 -23.56 18.39 11.20
C GLU A 24 -24.42 18.63 12.45
N SER A 25 -24.81 19.88 12.75
CA SER A 25 -25.76 20.14 13.85
C SER A 25 -27.13 19.52 13.60
N SER A 26 -27.51 19.35 12.32
CA SER A 26 -28.75 18.67 11.94
C SER A 26 -28.68 17.15 12.08
N ILE A 27 -27.46 16.58 12.14
CA ILE A 27 -27.19 15.14 12.34
C ILE A 27 -27.02 14.85 13.84
N ALA A 28 -26.27 15.68 14.57
CA ALA A 28 -25.98 15.56 15.99
C ALA A 28 -27.23 15.29 16.84
N GLN A 29 -28.36 15.91 16.45
CA GLN A 29 -29.64 15.79 17.15
C GLN A 29 -30.26 14.37 17.16
N TYR A 30 -29.74 13.44 16.35
CA TYR A 30 -30.16 12.02 16.28
C TYR A 30 -29.19 11.08 17.00
N LEU A 31 -28.14 11.64 17.60
CA LEU A 31 -27.07 10.94 18.31
C LEU A 31 -27.09 11.32 19.78
N GLN A 32 -26.40 10.53 20.60
CA GLN A 32 -26.12 10.79 22.01
C GLN A 32 -24.81 10.10 22.39
N ILE A 33 -24.13 10.60 23.42
CA ILE A 33 -22.88 9.99 23.90
C ILE A 33 -23.18 8.62 24.53
N ASP A 34 -22.34 7.63 24.25
CA ASP A 34 -22.41 6.35 24.94
C ASP A 34 -21.47 6.30 26.15
N GLU A 35 -21.93 6.87 27.27
CA GLU A 35 -21.18 6.93 28.53
C GLU A 35 -20.63 5.59 29.05
N LYS A 36 -21.17 4.46 28.57
CA LYS A 36 -20.68 3.12 28.94
C LYS A 36 -19.41 2.73 28.16
N ASN A 37 -19.38 3.03 26.86
CA ASN A 37 -18.36 2.56 25.92
C ASN A 37 -17.33 3.63 25.52
N SER A 38 -17.58 4.90 25.80
CA SER A 38 -16.63 6.01 25.59
C SER A 38 -15.40 5.90 26.50
N LEU A 39 -14.19 5.96 25.94
CA LEU A 39 -12.91 6.13 26.65
C LEU A 39 -12.56 7.61 26.87
N ALA A 40 -11.43 7.88 27.55
CA ALA A 40 -11.05 9.21 28.05
C ALA A 40 -10.94 10.26 26.93
N PHE A 41 -10.09 9.99 25.93
CA PHE A 41 -9.94 10.78 24.70
C PHE A 41 -10.39 9.98 23.46
N SER A 42 -11.34 9.04 23.65
CA SER A 42 -12.09 8.38 22.57
C SER A 42 -13.57 8.24 22.94
N PRO A 43 -14.35 9.31 22.74
CA PRO A 43 -15.79 9.30 22.97
C PRO A 43 -16.51 8.42 21.92
N ALA A 44 -17.31 7.47 22.41
CA ALA A 44 -18.24 6.68 21.63
C ALA A 44 -19.60 7.38 21.56
N ILE A 45 -20.26 7.25 20.40
CA ILE A 45 -21.62 7.75 20.17
C ILE A 45 -22.56 6.60 19.85
N LYS A 46 -23.80 6.70 20.35
CA LYS A 46 -24.91 5.81 20.00
C LYS A 46 -26.07 6.61 19.42
N ILE A 47 -26.96 5.94 18.71
CA ILE A 47 -28.19 6.57 18.23
C ILE A 47 -29.09 6.97 19.40
N ASN A 48 -29.83 8.07 19.22
CA ASN A 48 -30.90 8.49 20.09
C ASN A 48 -32.21 7.74 19.73
N PRO A 49 -32.66 6.77 20.55
CA PRO A 49 -33.84 5.94 20.26
C PRO A 49 -35.16 6.73 20.37
N GLU A 50 -35.16 7.93 20.94
CA GLU A 50 -36.33 8.80 20.97
C GLU A 50 -36.60 9.47 19.61
N ARG A 51 -35.58 9.53 18.73
CA ARG A 51 -35.62 10.28 17.47
C ARG A 51 -35.39 9.45 16.22
N VAL A 52 -34.88 8.23 16.38
CA VAL A 52 -34.68 7.26 15.29
C VAL A 52 -35.47 5.98 15.55
N GLU A 53 -36.08 5.43 14.50
CA GLU A 53 -36.68 4.09 14.48
C GLU A 53 -35.64 3.08 14.01
N MET A 54 -35.51 1.99 14.78
CA MET A 54 -34.47 0.95 14.66
C MET A 54 -35.15 -0.42 14.52
N GLY A 55 -34.59 -1.31 13.69
CA GLY A 55 -34.92 -2.73 13.69
C GLY A 55 -34.29 -3.48 14.87
N GLU A 56 -34.81 -4.67 15.20
CA GLU A 56 -34.34 -5.47 16.34
C GLU A 56 -32.87 -5.95 16.17
N ASP A 57 -32.40 -6.14 14.93
CA ASP A 57 -31.05 -6.64 14.61
C ASP A 57 -29.98 -5.54 14.42
N GLU A 58 -30.34 -4.26 14.43
CA GLU A 58 -29.44 -3.20 13.90
C GLU A 58 -28.43 -2.67 14.93
N GLY A 59 -28.74 -2.69 16.23
CA GLY A 59 -28.17 -1.77 17.24
C GLY A 59 -26.65 -1.74 17.45
N GLU A 60 -25.92 -2.86 17.31
CA GLU A 60 -24.49 -2.96 17.69
C GLU A 60 -23.52 -2.83 16.49
N VAL A 61 -23.98 -3.21 15.29
CA VAL A 61 -23.34 -2.97 13.97
C VAL A 61 -23.04 -1.47 13.74
N LEU A 62 -23.71 -0.64 14.53
CA LEU A 62 -24.12 0.70 14.19
C LEU A 62 -23.15 1.79 14.70
N LEU A 63 -22.29 1.43 15.66
CA LEU A 63 -21.41 2.35 16.38
C LEU A 63 -20.07 2.54 15.65
N SER A 64 -19.41 1.43 15.28
CA SER A 64 -18.12 1.42 14.58
C SER A 64 -18.23 2.01 13.16
N ALA A 65 -19.32 1.69 12.46
CA ALA A 65 -19.65 2.30 11.16
C ALA A 65 -19.76 3.84 11.22
N PHE A 66 -20.23 4.41 12.33
CA PHE A 66 -20.46 5.86 12.43
C PHE A 66 -19.16 6.66 12.54
N ASN A 67 -18.21 6.21 13.36
CA ASN A 67 -16.88 6.84 13.47
C ASN A 67 -16.14 6.78 12.13
N TRP A 68 -16.17 5.65 11.43
CA TRP A 68 -15.61 5.50 10.09
C TRP A 68 -16.28 6.42 9.06
N LEU A 69 -17.62 6.55 9.10
CA LEU A 69 -18.35 7.48 8.25
C LEU A 69 -17.96 8.94 8.50
N CYS A 70 -17.66 9.32 9.76
CA CYS A 70 -17.14 10.65 10.10
C CYS A 70 -15.74 10.90 9.50
N LYS A 71 -14.78 9.95 9.66
CA LYS A 71 -13.44 9.98 9.01
C LYS A 71 -13.60 10.15 7.49
N LYS A 72 -14.43 9.32 6.84
CA LYS A 72 -14.70 9.41 5.39
C LYS A 72 -15.41 10.70 4.98
N ARG A 73 -16.21 11.33 5.85
CA ARG A 73 -16.87 12.61 5.59
C ARG A 73 -15.86 13.76 5.54
N ARG A 74 -14.98 13.90 6.54
CA ARG A 74 -13.89 14.91 6.53
C ARG A 74 -12.96 14.72 5.33
N GLN A 75 -12.54 13.48 5.04
CA GLN A 75 -11.71 13.18 3.85
C GLN A 75 -12.41 13.55 2.52
N LYS A 76 -13.73 13.38 2.42
CA LYS A 76 -14.50 13.83 1.24
C LYS A 76 -14.64 15.36 1.16
N GLN A 77 -14.80 16.06 2.30
CA GLN A 77 -14.81 17.53 2.35
C GLN A 77 -13.46 18.10 1.90
N TYR A 78 -12.35 17.53 2.37
CA TYR A 78 -10.99 17.85 1.93
C TYR A 78 -10.84 17.71 0.41
N ARG A 79 -11.18 16.54 -0.15
CA ARG A 79 -11.09 16.30 -1.60
C ARG A 79 -11.99 17.25 -2.41
N ARG A 80 -13.19 17.59 -1.91
CA ARG A 80 -14.06 18.60 -2.54
C ARG A 80 -13.40 19.98 -2.55
N LYS A 81 -12.72 20.38 -1.47
CA LYS A 81 -11.99 21.65 -1.34
C LYS A 81 -10.78 21.70 -2.28
N ILE A 82 -9.93 20.65 -2.30
CA ILE A 82 -8.80 20.54 -3.22
C ILE A 82 -9.26 20.54 -4.69
N ASN A 83 -10.25 19.73 -5.06
CA ASN A 83 -10.77 19.65 -6.43
C ASN A 83 -11.45 20.95 -6.90
N SER A 84 -11.85 21.83 -5.98
CA SER A 84 -12.34 23.19 -6.31
C SER A 84 -11.23 24.19 -6.64
N GLY A 85 -9.95 23.77 -6.60
CA GLY A 85 -8.79 24.58 -6.95
C GLY A 85 -8.15 25.31 -5.76
N TYR A 86 -8.35 24.85 -4.52
CA TYR A 86 -7.83 25.51 -3.31
C TYR A 86 -6.30 25.66 -3.32
N GLN A 87 -5.82 26.91 -3.12
CA GLN A 87 -4.41 27.31 -3.13
C GLN A 87 -3.90 27.77 -1.74
N GLY A 88 -4.65 27.54 -0.67
CA GLY A 88 -4.21 27.87 0.69
C GLY A 88 -3.44 26.73 1.37
N ILE A 89 -3.10 26.93 2.64
CA ILE A 89 -2.32 25.98 3.45
C ILE A 89 -3.02 24.61 3.52
N ARG A 90 -2.28 23.57 3.15
CA ARG A 90 -2.66 22.16 3.23
C ARG A 90 -2.13 21.56 4.52
N ILE A 91 -2.97 20.80 5.18
CA ILE A 91 -2.71 20.24 6.49
C ILE A 91 -3.01 18.74 6.47
N VAL A 92 -2.14 17.91 7.04
CA VAL A 92 -2.50 16.57 7.51
C VAL A 92 -2.70 16.64 9.03
N SER A 93 -3.72 15.99 9.57
CA SER A 93 -4.00 15.97 11.01
C SER A 93 -4.15 14.55 11.53
N GLU A 94 -3.40 14.21 12.57
CA GLU A 94 -3.55 12.94 13.30
C GLU A 94 -3.65 13.18 14.80
N GLY A 95 -4.53 12.44 15.48
CA GLY A 95 -4.62 12.48 16.94
C GLY A 95 -5.97 12.19 17.58
N ASP A 96 -6.05 12.53 18.86
CA ASP A 96 -7.12 12.13 19.79
C ASP A 96 -8.45 12.92 19.63
N SER A 97 -9.37 12.77 20.60
CA SER A 97 -10.67 13.46 20.63
C SER A 97 -10.64 14.99 20.58
N TRP A 98 -9.50 15.65 20.80
CA TRP A 98 -9.33 17.08 20.56
C TRP A 98 -9.26 17.42 19.06
N PHE A 99 -8.86 16.45 18.22
CA PHE A 99 -8.83 16.55 16.75
C PHE A 99 -9.90 15.70 16.06
N GLN A 100 -10.50 14.74 16.74
CA GLN A 100 -11.47 13.80 16.17
C GLN A 100 -12.63 13.50 17.15
N TYR A 101 -13.32 14.54 17.61
CA TYR A 101 -14.57 14.38 18.37
C TYR A 101 -15.72 13.98 17.41
N PRO A 102 -16.65 13.11 17.82
CA PRO A 102 -17.86 12.81 17.07
C PRO A 102 -18.72 14.05 16.80
N ILE A 103 -19.56 14.00 15.75
CA ILE A 103 -20.46 15.05 15.22
C ILE A 103 -21.31 15.84 16.25
N ILE A 104 -21.36 15.41 17.52
CA ILE A 104 -21.98 16.12 18.65
C ILE A 104 -21.26 17.44 18.98
N LEU A 105 -19.93 17.51 18.87
CA LEU A 105 -19.13 18.73 19.05
C LEU A 105 -18.33 19.06 17.78
N LYS A 106 -17.94 20.33 17.64
CA LYS A 106 -16.99 20.80 16.62
C LYS A 106 -15.63 20.99 17.27
N ASP A 107 -14.76 20.02 17.04
CA ASP A 107 -13.41 19.95 17.60
C ASP A 107 -12.43 20.96 16.97
N VAL A 108 -11.15 20.92 17.34
CA VAL A 108 -10.14 21.86 16.82
C VAL A 108 -10.05 21.80 15.29
N ILE A 109 -10.16 20.61 14.69
CA ILE A 109 -10.04 20.42 13.24
C ILE A 109 -11.28 20.96 12.53
N ASP A 110 -12.49 20.72 13.04
CA ASP A 110 -13.72 21.27 12.46
C ASP A 110 -13.72 22.81 12.44
N GLN A 111 -13.19 23.44 13.49
CA GLN A 111 -13.12 24.90 13.62
C GLN A 111 -12.08 25.51 12.66
N LEU A 112 -11.03 24.74 12.30
CA LEU A 112 -9.99 25.14 11.36
C LEU A 112 -10.35 24.81 9.89
N PHE A 113 -11.29 23.89 9.66
CA PHE A 113 -11.63 23.35 8.33
C PHE A 113 -12.20 24.39 7.35
N ASP A 114 -12.82 25.46 7.84
CA ASP A 114 -13.28 26.57 7.00
C ASP A 114 -12.08 27.27 6.34
N LYS A 115 -11.01 27.52 7.09
CA LYS A 115 -9.84 28.28 6.64
C LYS A 115 -8.83 27.42 5.85
N TYR A 116 -8.51 26.23 6.36
CA TYR A 116 -7.46 25.36 5.83
C TYR A 116 -8.00 24.14 5.07
N ALA A 117 -7.19 23.46 4.26
CA ALA A 117 -7.56 22.17 3.68
C ALA A 117 -6.91 21.05 4.49
N ILE A 118 -7.70 20.38 5.33
CA ILE A 118 -7.20 19.41 6.31
C ILE A 118 -7.57 17.97 5.92
N TYR A 119 -6.57 17.12 5.73
CA TYR A 119 -6.74 15.68 5.54
C TYR A 119 -6.56 14.96 6.87
N SER A 120 -7.67 14.49 7.45
CA SER A 120 -7.67 13.80 8.74
C SER A 120 -7.43 12.30 8.58
N LEU A 121 -6.46 11.80 9.34
CA LEU A 121 -6.11 10.39 9.45
C LEU A 121 -6.87 9.72 10.61
N GLY A 122 -7.10 10.40 11.73
CA GLY A 122 -7.47 9.73 12.99
C GLY A 122 -8.78 8.94 12.98
N GLY A 123 -8.74 7.75 13.59
CA GLY A 123 -9.85 7.23 14.38
C GLY A 123 -9.71 7.75 15.82
N ALA A 124 -10.81 8.10 16.49
CA ALA A 124 -10.71 8.59 17.87
C ALA A 124 -10.10 7.51 18.78
N GLY A 125 -8.90 7.75 19.32
CA GLY A 125 -8.37 6.99 20.46
C GLY A 125 -7.03 6.27 20.31
N HIS A 126 -6.33 6.40 19.18
CA HIS A 126 -5.02 5.77 18.99
C HIS A 126 -4.03 6.24 20.07
N LEU A 127 -3.21 5.34 20.60
CA LEU A 127 -2.05 5.68 21.43
C LEU A 127 -0.92 6.19 20.54
N LEU A 128 0.04 6.93 21.10
CA LEU A 128 1.16 7.46 20.29
C LEU A 128 2.01 6.32 19.68
N ASN A 129 2.03 5.14 20.30
CA ASN A 129 2.71 3.96 19.76
C ASN A 129 2.04 3.47 18.47
N ASP A 130 0.72 3.29 18.48
CA ASP A 130 -0.08 2.85 17.33
C ASP A 130 0.12 3.79 16.12
N MET A 131 0.19 5.11 16.37
CA MET A 131 0.46 6.14 15.35
C MET A 131 1.85 6.08 14.71
N ILE A 132 2.83 5.42 15.35
CA ILE A 132 4.24 5.36 14.89
C ILE A 132 4.53 4.08 14.12
N ASP A 133 3.77 3.01 14.40
CA ASP A 133 3.96 1.67 13.84
C ASP A 133 3.16 1.44 12.53
N GLU A 134 2.03 2.13 12.32
CA GLU A 134 1.20 1.97 11.10
C GLU A 134 1.70 2.73 9.85
N ASP A 135 2.72 3.59 9.99
CA ASP A 135 3.30 4.51 8.97
C ASP A 135 2.30 5.38 8.13
N GLU A 136 0.97 5.36 8.44
CA GLU A 136 -0.09 6.15 7.77
C GLU A 136 0.26 7.64 7.67
N ILE A 137 0.94 8.20 8.69
CA ILE A 137 1.39 9.59 8.72
C ILE A 137 2.40 9.86 7.59
N THR A 138 3.37 8.96 7.41
CA THR A 138 4.40 9.06 6.36
C THR A 138 3.74 9.01 4.98
N ASP A 139 2.86 8.05 4.74
CA ASP A 139 2.13 7.87 3.48
C ASP A 139 1.24 9.07 3.15
N ALA A 140 0.53 9.62 4.13
CA ALA A 140 -0.29 10.82 3.95
C ALA A 140 0.56 12.04 3.58
N VAL A 141 1.72 12.22 4.20
CA VAL A 141 2.65 13.31 3.88
C VAL A 141 3.24 13.14 2.47
N VAL A 142 3.63 11.92 2.07
CA VAL A 142 4.10 11.62 0.69
C VAL A 142 3.02 11.95 -0.34
N LYS A 143 1.78 11.53 -0.08
CA LYS A 143 0.66 11.57 -1.02
C LYS A 143 0.03 12.94 -1.15
N GLU A 144 -0.38 13.54 -0.04
CA GLU A 144 -1.15 14.79 -0.01
C GLU A 144 -0.25 16.03 -0.04
N LYS A 145 1.05 15.86 0.27
CA LYS A 145 2.09 16.90 0.29
C LYS A 145 1.66 18.15 1.06
N PRO A 146 1.37 18.01 2.38
CA PRO A 146 0.94 19.12 3.21
C PRO A 146 2.07 20.09 3.51
N ASP A 147 1.71 21.35 3.77
CA ASP A 147 2.62 22.36 4.31
C ASP A 147 2.83 22.14 5.82
N VAL A 148 1.78 21.66 6.51
CA VAL A 148 1.75 21.46 7.97
C VAL A 148 1.21 20.09 8.36
N LEU A 149 1.84 19.43 9.32
CA LEU A 149 1.32 18.27 10.04
C LEU A 149 0.87 18.71 11.44
N LEU A 150 -0.38 18.45 11.82
CA LEU A 150 -0.88 18.62 13.18
C LEU A 150 -0.88 17.27 13.91
N LEU A 151 -0.34 17.23 15.13
CA LEU A 151 -0.30 16.04 15.99
C LEU A 151 -0.93 16.32 17.38
N SER A 152 -1.77 15.40 17.84
CA SER A 152 -2.43 15.41 19.15
C SER A 152 -2.40 14.01 19.79
N ALA A 153 -1.54 13.80 20.79
CA ALA A 153 -1.44 12.52 21.50
C ALA A 153 -0.87 12.69 22.93
N GLY A 154 -1.07 11.69 23.79
CA GLY A 154 -0.64 11.69 25.20
C GLY A 154 -1.79 11.76 26.21
N GLY A 155 -2.95 12.30 25.83
CA GLY A 155 -4.12 12.40 26.70
C GLY A 155 -4.72 11.05 27.06
N ASN A 156 -4.92 10.20 26.04
CA ASN A 156 -5.42 8.84 26.22
C ASN A 156 -4.41 7.97 26.99
N ASP A 157 -3.12 8.14 26.71
CA ASP A 157 -2.01 7.40 27.33
C ASP A 157 -1.89 7.71 28.84
N MET A 158 -2.18 8.96 29.25
CA MET A 158 -2.12 9.45 30.63
C MET A 158 -3.37 9.12 31.47
N VAL A 159 -4.58 9.20 30.90
CA VAL A 159 -5.85 9.11 31.66
C VAL A 159 -6.64 7.82 31.36
N GLY A 160 -6.30 7.09 30.29
CA GLY A 160 -6.90 5.81 29.93
C GLY A 160 -6.81 4.75 31.03
N ASP A 161 -7.75 3.79 31.01
CA ASP A 161 -7.80 2.60 31.90
C ASP A 161 -7.59 2.83 33.40
N ARG A 162 -7.94 4.03 33.89
CA ARG A 162 -7.74 4.48 35.29
C ARG A 162 -6.26 4.59 35.70
N ARG A 163 -5.32 4.67 34.75
CA ARG A 163 -3.87 4.81 34.98
C ARG A 163 -3.53 5.99 35.90
N LEU A 164 -4.29 7.08 35.82
CA LEU A 164 -4.18 8.26 36.70
C LEU A 164 -4.07 7.90 38.20
N ALA A 165 -4.88 6.96 38.70
CA ALA A 165 -4.84 6.55 40.11
C ALA A 165 -3.58 5.75 40.49
N THR A 166 -2.79 5.30 39.51
CA THR A 166 -1.52 4.59 39.74
C THR A 166 -0.30 5.51 39.74
N MET A 167 -0.45 6.70 39.15
CA MET A 167 0.57 7.75 39.02
C MET A 167 0.59 8.73 40.21
N VAL A 168 -0.35 8.57 41.14
CA VAL A 168 -0.53 9.42 42.32
C VAL A 168 -0.47 8.54 43.58
N ASP A 169 0.37 8.93 44.53
CA ASP A 169 0.46 8.32 45.86
C ASP A 169 -0.85 8.51 46.65
N PRO A 170 -1.26 7.54 47.51
CA PRO A 170 -2.38 7.73 48.41
C PRO A 170 -2.23 8.96 49.32
N PHE A 171 -3.32 9.68 49.55
CA PHE A 171 -3.35 10.86 50.40
C PHE A 171 -2.98 10.53 51.85
N ASP A 172 -1.98 11.24 52.42
CA ASP A 172 -1.53 11.01 53.79
C ASP A 172 -2.11 12.04 54.76
N ASN A 173 -3.12 11.62 55.53
CA ASN A 173 -3.74 12.41 56.59
C ASN A 173 -2.76 12.81 57.73
N ASN A 174 -1.55 12.24 57.78
CA ASN A 174 -0.55 12.54 58.80
C ASN A 174 0.39 13.70 58.43
N ASP A 175 0.49 14.09 57.14
CA ASP A 175 1.25 15.26 56.70
C ASP A 175 0.41 16.25 55.86
N PRO A 176 -0.47 17.05 56.51
CA PRO A 176 -1.26 18.09 55.85
C PRO A 176 -0.43 19.29 55.36
N ARG A 177 0.91 19.22 55.36
CA ARG A 177 1.80 20.21 54.75
C ARG A 177 2.54 19.69 53.53
N ARG A 178 2.43 18.39 53.19
CA ARG A 178 3.00 17.82 51.98
C ARG A 178 2.42 18.54 50.74
N PRO A 179 3.25 19.17 49.88
CA PRO A 179 2.75 19.87 48.69
C PRO A 179 2.04 18.90 47.74
N VAL A 180 0.90 19.31 47.18
CA VAL A 180 0.08 18.47 46.28
C VAL A 180 0.90 17.91 45.11
N SER A 181 1.80 18.70 44.53
CA SER A 181 2.70 18.29 43.44
C SER A 181 3.69 17.17 43.79
N SER A 182 3.92 16.91 45.09
CA SER A 182 4.81 15.84 45.56
C SER A 182 4.11 14.48 45.70
N TYR A 183 2.79 14.40 45.49
CA TYR A 183 2.05 13.14 45.44
C TYR A 183 2.08 12.46 44.06
N ILE A 184 2.53 13.17 43.02
CA ILE A 184 2.81 12.55 41.71
C ILE A 184 4.08 11.71 41.87
N ASN A 185 3.97 10.41 41.60
CA ASN A 185 5.05 9.45 41.82
C ASN A 185 5.86 9.17 40.55
N SER A 186 6.97 8.43 40.68
CA SER A 186 7.94 8.24 39.58
C SER A 186 7.34 7.59 38.34
N ARG A 187 6.24 6.83 38.45
CA ARG A 187 5.58 6.20 37.29
C ARG A 187 5.08 7.23 36.29
N PHE A 188 4.75 8.44 36.74
CA PHE A 188 4.41 9.54 35.85
C PHE A 188 5.65 10.10 35.12
N ASP A 189 6.78 10.19 35.81
CA ASP A 189 8.04 10.67 35.23
C ASP A 189 8.63 9.62 34.25
N ASP A 190 8.50 8.33 34.56
CA ASP A 190 8.82 7.19 33.67
C ASP A 190 7.95 7.25 32.40
N PHE A 191 6.62 7.37 32.56
CA PHE A 191 5.65 7.52 31.47
C PHE A 191 5.95 8.74 30.58
N LEU A 192 6.25 9.90 31.17
CA LEU A 192 6.63 11.08 30.39
C LEU A 192 7.93 10.86 29.61
N THR A 193 8.88 10.11 30.17
CA THR A 193 10.15 9.79 29.50
C THR A 193 9.92 8.91 28.27
N GLU A 194 9.09 7.87 28.39
CA GLU A 194 8.70 6.99 27.28
C GLU A 194 7.96 7.75 26.18
N LEU A 195 6.94 8.53 26.55
CA LEU A 195 6.12 9.31 25.60
C LEU A 195 6.95 10.36 24.83
N ILE A 196 7.90 11.01 25.50
CA ILE A 196 8.81 11.99 24.87
C ILE A 196 9.83 11.32 23.96
N ALA A 197 10.27 10.09 24.27
CA ALA A 197 11.13 9.31 23.37
C ALA A 197 10.40 8.95 22.06
N LEU A 198 9.13 8.55 22.13
CA LEU A 198 8.28 8.28 20.95
C LEU A 198 8.14 9.52 20.06
N TYR A 199 7.77 10.68 20.64
CA TYR A 199 7.70 11.94 19.89
C TYR A 199 9.05 12.32 19.24
N SER A 200 10.17 12.11 19.95
CA SER A 200 11.52 12.38 19.42
C SER A 200 11.84 11.53 18.18
N GLY A 201 11.50 10.24 18.22
CA GLY A 201 11.67 9.33 17.09
C GLY A 201 10.84 9.75 15.88
N LEU A 202 9.56 10.07 16.09
CA LEU A 202 8.65 10.53 15.03
C LEU A 202 9.12 11.85 14.40
N PHE A 203 9.50 12.85 15.20
CA PHE A 203 10.00 14.13 14.69
C PHE A 203 11.31 13.96 13.92
N THR A 204 12.21 13.09 14.37
CA THR A 204 13.47 12.80 13.66
C THR A 204 13.21 12.14 12.31
N ARG A 205 12.33 11.13 12.26
CA ARG A 205 11.91 10.41 11.03
C ARG A 205 11.35 11.39 9.99
N LEU A 206 10.38 12.21 10.39
CA LEU A 206 9.68 13.11 9.49
C LEU A 206 10.52 14.32 9.06
N THR A 207 11.24 14.98 9.98
CA THR A 207 12.04 16.18 9.61
C THR A 207 13.26 15.86 8.76
N SER A 208 13.82 14.64 8.87
CA SER A 208 14.90 14.16 7.99
C SER A 208 14.40 13.86 6.57
N ARG A 209 13.20 13.30 6.43
CA ARG A 209 12.61 12.95 5.11
C ARG A 209 11.93 14.14 4.43
N PHE A 210 11.37 15.07 5.20
CA PHE A 210 10.60 16.21 4.72
C PHE A 210 11.11 17.52 5.36
N PRO A 211 12.25 18.07 4.90
CA PRO A 211 12.87 19.26 5.50
C PRO A 211 12.05 20.55 5.33
N LEU A 212 10.97 20.51 4.53
CA LEU A 212 10.01 21.59 4.33
C LEU A 212 8.65 21.33 5.00
N LEU A 213 8.49 20.28 5.81
CA LEU A 213 7.27 20.07 6.58
C LEU A 213 7.34 20.81 7.93
N VAL A 214 6.32 21.61 8.23
CA VAL A 214 6.11 22.15 9.59
C VAL A 214 5.32 21.14 10.41
N ILE A 215 5.85 20.69 11.54
CA ILE A 215 5.14 19.81 12.47
C ILE A 215 4.67 20.64 13.68
N CYS A 216 3.36 20.73 13.90
CA CYS A 216 2.78 21.39 15.07
C CYS A 216 2.22 20.35 16.04
N VAL A 217 2.76 20.34 17.26
CA VAL A 217 2.30 19.51 18.38
C VAL A 217 1.81 20.41 19.52
N HIS A 218 0.87 19.97 20.35
CA HIS A 218 0.29 20.80 21.41
C HIS A 218 0.33 20.14 22.79
N GLY A 219 0.32 20.97 23.84
CA GLY A 219 -0.06 20.57 25.19
C GLY A 219 -1.58 20.72 25.41
N TYR A 220 -2.13 20.07 26.43
CA TYR A 220 -3.54 20.24 26.81
C TYR A 220 -3.73 21.45 27.73
N ASP A 221 -4.94 22.00 27.73
CA ASP A 221 -5.37 23.05 28.67
C ASP A 221 -5.76 22.46 30.04
N TRP A 222 -5.96 23.32 31.03
CA TRP A 222 -6.31 23.07 32.42
C TRP A 222 -7.65 22.34 32.60
N ALA A 223 -7.62 21.02 32.39
CA ALA A 223 -8.76 20.13 32.59
C ALA A 223 -9.30 20.19 34.03
N ILE A 224 -10.63 20.25 34.16
CA ILE A 224 -11.32 20.51 35.43
C ILE A 224 -11.79 19.20 36.04
N ALA A 225 -11.24 18.84 37.21
CA ALA A 225 -11.70 17.71 38.00
C ALA A 225 -13.09 17.98 38.58
N LYS A 226 -14.13 17.46 37.92
CA LYS A 226 -15.51 17.43 38.43
C LYS A 226 -15.70 16.11 39.20
N LYS A 227 -16.91 15.78 39.66
CA LYS A 227 -17.19 14.43 40.25
C LYS A 227 -17.38 13.35 39.16
N GLY A 228 -16.72 13.50 38.02
CA GLY A 228 -16.85 12.64 36.86
C GLY A 228 -15.98 11.39 36.93
N ARG A 229 -15.91 10.66 35.82
CA ARG A 229 -15.30 9.32 35.74
C ARG A 229 -13.82 9.32 35.40
N TRP A 230 -13.28 10.43 34.90
CA TRP A 230 -11.94 10.52 34.36
C TRP A 230 -10.94 11.13 35.32
N LEU A 231 -11.32 12.19 36.03
CA LEU A 231 -10.43 12.90 36.93
C LEU A 231 -10.87 12.71 38.39
N GLY A 232 -12.08 13.14 38.76
CA GLY A 232 -12.46 13.19 40.17
C GLY A 232 -12.68 11.84 40.84
N LYS A 233 -13.29 10.85 40.16
CA LYS A 233 -13.47 9.50 40.74
C LYS A 233 -12.13 8.74 40.94
N PRO A 234 -11.20 8.72 39.97
CA PRO A 234 -9.87 8.14 40.19
C PRO A 234 -9.11 8.79 41.34
N LEU A 235 -9.06 10.13 41.41
CA LEU A 235 -8.35 10.83 42.50
C LEU A 235 -9.02 10.64 43.87
N ALA A 236 -10.35 10.60 43.94
CA ALA A 236 -11.07 10.23 45.15
C ALA A 236 -10.76 8.79 45.61
N SER A 237 -10.50 7.86 44.67
CA SER A 237 -10.17 6.47 45.02
C SER A 237 -8.80 6.30 45.70
N VAL A 238 -7.89 7.28 45.55
CA VAL A 238 -6.61 7.38 46.26
C VAL A 238 -6.63 8.37 47.44
N GLY A 239 -7.82 8.81 47.86
CA GLY A 239 -8.03 9.58 49.09
C GLY A 239 -8.13 11.11 48.93
N PHE A 240 -8.00 11.65 47.72
CA PHE A 240 -8.20 13.07 47.46
C PHE A 240 -9.70 13.37 47.27
N GLU A 241 -10.42 13.67 48.34
CA GLU A 241 -11.86 14.00 48.27
C GLU A 241 -12.16 15.49 47.97
N ASN A 242 -11.17 16.38 48.17
CA ASN A 242 -11.30 17.83 47.96
C ASN A 242 -11.10 18.21 46.48
N PRO A 243 -12.07 18.86 45.80
CA PRO A 243 -11.94 19.27 44.40
C PRO A 243 -10.76 20.21 44.12
N ASP A 244 -10.37 21.06 45.07
CA ASP A 244 -9.25 21.98 44.90
C ASP A 244 -7.92 21.21 44.81
N ASP A 245 -7.73 20.20 45.66
CA ASP A 245 -6.55 19.34 45.65
C ASP A 245 -6.52 18.43 44.42
N GLN A 246 -7.68 17.90 44.00
CA GLN A 246 -7.81 17.14 42.75
C GLN A 246 -7.38 17.98 41.53
N THR A 247 -7.87 19.22 41.46
CA THR A 247 -7.54 20.17 40.39
C THR A 247 -6.06 20.52 40.39
N ALA A 248 -5.46 20.73 41.56
CA ALA A 248 -4.03 21.02 41.70
C ALA A 248 -3.12 19.85 41.23
N ILE A 249 -3.51 18.58 41.44
CA ILE A 249 -2.80 17.42 40.87
C ILE A 249 -2.85 17.44 39.34
N VAL A 250 -4.06 17.58 38.78
CA VAL A 250 -4.28 17.57 37.33
C VAL A 250 -3.50 18.71 36.66
N TYR A 251 -3.51 19.90 37.25
CA TYR A 251 -2.76 21.05 36.75
C TYR A 251 -1.25 20.78 36.77
N GLU A 252 -0.70 20.20 37.84
CA GLU A 252 0.73 19.89 37.89
C GLU A 252 1.13 18.82 36.85
N MET A 253 0.31 17.77 36.65
CA MET A 253 0.55 16.75 35.61
C MET A 253 0.54 17.37 34.20
N ILE A 254 -0.49 18.17 33.88
CA ILE A 254 -0.60 18.89 32.61
C ILE A 254 0.59 19.83 32.43
N ASN A 255 1.01 20.55 33.47
CA ASN A 255 2.13 21.46 33.44
C ASN A 255 3.45 20.72 33.13
N ARG A 256 3.72 19.59 33.77
CA ARG A 256 4.90 18.75 33.49
C ARG A 256 4.90 18.21 32.07
N PHE A 257 3.77 17.70 31.57
CA PHE A 257 3.63 17.24 30.19
C PHE A 257 3.91 18.37 29.17
N ASN A 258 3.26 19.52 29.35
CA ASN A 258 3.47 20.73 28.55
C ASN A 258 4.97 21.14 28.54
N THR A 259 5.63 21.14 29.70
CA THR A 259 7.06 21.49 29.84
C THR A 259 8.00 20.48 29.17
N ALA A 260 7.75 19.19 29.33
CA ALA A 260 8.56 18.13 28.72
C ALA A 260 8.47 18.17 27.19
N LEU A 261 7.26 18.33 26.65
CA LEU A 261 7.00 18.46 25.21
C LEU A 261 7.62 19.74 24.63
N GLN A 262 7.50 20.87 25.34
CA GLN A 262 8.14 22.13 24.93
C GLN A 262 9.69 22.00 24.90
N SER A 263 10.27 21.28 25.86
CA SER A 263 11.71 21.02 25.91
C SER A 263 12.17 20.12 24.77
N LEU A 264 11.41 19.05 24.44
CA LEU A 264 11.69 18.23 23.26
C LEU A 264 11.70 19.06 21.97
N VAL A 265 10.67 19.87 21.74
CA VAL A 265 10.54 20.69 20.52
C VAL A 265 11.72 21.66 20.36
N SER A 266 12.32 22.14 21.45
CA SER A 266 13.50 23.02 21.38
C SER A 266 14.74 22.39 20.76
N ASN A 267 14.81 21.05 20.65
CA ASN A 267 15.90 20.33 19.99
C ASN A 267 15.78 20.31 18.45
N PHE A 268 14.61 20.67 17.88
CA PHE A 268 14.36 20.63 16.44
C PHE A 268 14.40 22.04 15.84
N ALA A 269 15.34 22.27 14.92
CA ALA A 269 15.84 23.58 14.50
C ALA A 269 14.88 24.42 13.62
N GLY A 270 13.64 24.62 14.06
CA GLY A 270 12.65 25.44 13.35
C GLY A 270 11.69 24.66 12.47
N ASN A 271 11.72 23.32 12.44
CA ASN A 271 10.73 22.50 11.72
C ASN A 271 9.57 22.01 12.60
N VAL A 272 9.77 21.92 13.93
CA VAL A 272 8.71 21.54 14.88
C VAL A 272 8.25 22.78 15.66
N ARG A 273 6.96 22.88 15.98
CA ARG A 273 6.35 23.97 16.75
C ARG A 273 5.52 23.39 17.89
N TYR A 274 5.65 24.00 19.06
CA TYR A 274 4.90 23.68 20.25
C TYR A 274 3.77 24.70 20.45
N ILE A 275 2.53 24.21 20.60
CA ILE A 275 1.34 25.02 20.85
C ILE A 275 0.96 24.89 22.32
N ASP A 276 1.05 26.00 23.05
CA ASP A 276 0.60 26.09 24.43
C ASP A 276 -0.91 26.40 24.46
N CYS A 277 -1.71 25.41 24.87
CA CYS A 277 -3.15 25.56 25.02
C CYS A 277 -3.56 26.04 26.42
N ARG A 278 -2.65 26.17 27.39
CA ARG A 278 -2.98 26.50 28.79
C ARG A 278 -3.59 27.91 28.91
N GLY A 279 -4.75 28.00 29.56
CA GLY A 279 -5.55 29.21 29.69
C GLY A 279 -6.20 29.66 28.38
N ALA A 280 -6.58 28.74 27.48
CA ALA A 280 -7.36 29.05 26.29
C ALA A 280 -8.89 28.91 26.53
N VAL A 281 -9.30 28.00 27.41
CA VAL A 281 -10.69 27.63 27.69
C VAL A 281 -11.11 28.19 29.05
N ALA A 282 -12.14 29.03 29.06
CA ALA A 282 -12.73 29.53 30.30
C ALA A 282 -13.51 28.42 31.04
N GLU A 283 -13.64 28.54 32.36
CA GLU A 283 -14.18 27.48 33.23
C GLU A 283 -15.59 27.02 32.83
N GLU A 284 -16.42 27.97 32.36
CA GLU A 284 -17.78 27.75 31.88
C GLU A 284 -17.87 27.10 30.49
N LEU A 285 -16.77 26.99 29.75
CA LEU A 285 -16.70 26.47 28.38
C LEU A 285 -16.21 25.00 28.31
N TRP A 286 -16.29 24.26 29.42
CA TRP A 286 -15.95 22.83 29.49
C TRP A 286 -17.20 21.95 29.39
N PHE A 287 -17.28 21.15 28.32
CA PHE A 287 -18.37 20.21 28.08
C PHE A 287 -18.37 19.05 29.10
N ASP A 288 -17.21 18.44 29.36
CA ASP A 288 -17.04 17.43 30.41
C ASP A 288 -15.84 17.72 31.34
N GLU A 289 -15.06 16.70 31.72
CA GLU A 289 -13.82 16.82 32.52
C GLU A 289 -12.57 17.03 31.65
N LEU A 290 -12.60 16.60 30.37
CA LEU A 290 -11.46 16.51 29.46
C LEU A 290 -11.68 17.27 28.14
N HIS A 291 -12.94 17.55 27.79
CA HIS A 291 -13.31 18.18 26.53
C HIS A 291 -13.93 19.57 26.74
N PRO A 292 -13.43 20.59 26.04
CA PRO A 292 -14.11 21.87 25.85
C PRO A 292 -15.46 21.73 25.11
N ASP A 293 -16.32 22.74 25.21
CA ASP A 293 -17.50 22.89 24.35
C ASP A 293 -17.11 23.49 22.98
N ASN A 294 -18.10 23.70 22.10
CA ASN A 294 -17.87 24.28 20.77
C ASN A 294 -17.24 25.69 20.78
N ASN A 295 -17.38 26.45 21.87
CA ASN A 295 -16.74 27.77 22.02
C ASN A 295 -15.33 27.62 22.63
N GLY A 296 -15.15 26.70 23.58
CA GLY A 296 -13.86 26.35 24.14
C GLY A 296 -12.90 25.78 23.07
N PHE A 297 -13.35 24.82 22.26
CA PHE A 297 -12.57 24.31 21.13
C PHE A 297 -12.23 25.39 20.11
N LYS A 298 -13.11 26.38 19.91
CA LYS A 298 -12.82 27.54 19.07
C LYS A 298 -11.69 28.43 19.64
N SER A 299 -11.65 28.61 20.97
CA SER A 299 -10.54 29.32 21.63
C SER A 299 -9.22 28.55 21.54
N VAL A 300 -9.25 27.22 21.59
CA VAL A 300 -8.07 26.37 21.33
C VAL A 300 -7.64 26.50 19.86
N ALA A 301 -8.57 26.40 18.91
CA ALA A 301 -8.30 26.53 17.48
C ALA A 301 -7.65 27.87 17.11
N ALA A 302 -7.99 28.97 17.79
CA ALA A 302 -7.32 30.26 17.59
C ALA A 302 -5.82 30.24 17.95
N ARG A 303 -5.38 29.39 18.90
CA ARG A 303 -3.95 29.16 19.20
C ARG A 303 -3.25 28.42 18.05
N PHE A 304 -3.91 27.41 17.49
CA PHE A 304 -3.43 26.68 16.32
C PHE A 304 -3.32 27.58 15.10
N GLU A 305 -4.37 28.33 14.77
CA GLU A 305 -4.40 29.30 13.68
C GLU A 305 -3.21 30.28 13.75
N SER A 306 -2.99 30.88 14.93
CA SER A 306 -1.87 31.80 15.15
C SER A 306 -0.50 31.14 14.99
N MET A 307 -0.34 29.85 15.31
CA MET A 307 0.93 29.13 15.15
C MET A 307 1.17 28.72 13.70
N ILE A 308 0.15 28.18 13.04
CA ILE A 308 0.17 27.77 11.63
C ILE A 308 0.59 28.96 10.74
N GLU A 309 -0.05 30.12 10.91
CA GLU A 309 0.30 31.32 10.15
C GLU A 309 1.72 31.80 10.43
N ALA A 310 2.16 31.80 11.69
CA ALA A 310 3.50 32.23 12.06
C ALA A 310 4.59 31.32 11.46
N ALA A 311 4.42 30.00 11.56
CA ALA A 311 5.39 29.02 11.11
C ALA A 311 5.54 29.01 9.57
N VAL A 312 4.42 29.00 8.84
CA VAL A 312 4.45 29.06 7.36
C VAL A 312 5.00 30.41 6.88
N ALA A 313 4.67 31.52 7.54
CA ALA A 313 5.22 32.84 7.19
C ALA A 313 6.72 33.01 7.53
N GLU A 314 7.25 32.23 8.49
CA GLU A 314 8.67 32.16 8.80
C GLU A 314 9.42 31.32 7.76
N GLN A 315 8.89 30.14 7.43
CA GLN A 315 9.46 29.25 6.42
C GLN A 315 9.52 29.92 5.03
N LEU A 316 8.48 30.67 4.63
CA LEU A 316 8.47 31.47 3.41
C LEU A 316 9.54 32.59 3.37
N ARG A 317 10.14 32.97 4.52
CA ARG A 317 11.27 33.91 4.59
C ARG A 317 12.64 33.24 4.61
N LEU A 318 12.70 31.94 4.87
CA LEU A 318 13.94 31.16 4.94
C LEU A 318 14.32 30.53 3.58
N LEU A 319 13.43 30.61 2.58
CA LEU A 319 13.76 30.35 1.18
C LEU A 319 14.73 31.44 0.67
N PRO A 320 15.86 31.09 0.01
CA PRO A 320 16.82 32.07 -0.49
C PRO A 320 16.24 32.92 -1.64
N GLU A 321 16.35 34.25 -1.54
CA GLU A 321 16.05 35.16 -2.66
C GLU A 321 17.23 35.23 -3.65
N GLN A 322 17.04 34.72 -4.88
CA GLN A 322 17.49 35.29 -6.19
C GLN A 322 17.35 34.24 -7.33
N GLU A 323 17.23 34.58 -8.62
CA GLU A 323 17.09 35.87 -9.34
C GLU A 323 15.68 35.97 -10.02
N CYS A 324 15.29 36.83 -10.98
CA CYS A 324 15.89 37.94 -11.76
C CYS A 324 14.75 38.92 -12.19
N PRO A 325 14.98 40.19 -12.58
CA PRO A 325 13.90 41.16 -12.83
C PRO A 325 13.32 41.11 -14.26
N GLY A 326 12.17 40.44 -14.42
CA GLY A 326 11.44 40.39 -15.70
C GLY A 326 10.72 41.69 -16.12
N GLU A 327 10.51 42.66 -15.22
CA GLU A 327 9.80 43.91 -15.56
C GLU A 327 10.59 44.82 -16.51
N ASP A 328 11.93 44.86 -16.42
CA ASP A 328 12.78 45.73 -17.25
C ASP A 328 13.20 45.08 -18.59
N ALA A 329 12.91 43.79 -18.80
CA ALA A 329 13.37 43.02 -19.97
C ALA A 329 12.43 43.07 -21.20
N PHE A 330 11.30 43.79 -21.12
CA PHE A 330 10.44 44.02 -22.29
C PHE A 330 11.06 45.02 -23.28
N ILE A 331 11.91 44.52 -24.19
CA ILE A 331 12.05 45.17 -25.50
C ILE A 331 10.66 45.19 -26.13
N THR A 332 10.20 46.37 -26.56
CA THR A 332 8.86 46.58 -27.11
C THR A 332 8.72 46.08 -28.56
N SER A 333 8.98 44.80 -28.80
CA SER A 333 8.49 44.07 -29.97
C SER A 333 7.04 43.63 -29.75
N ARG A 334 6.11 44.58 -29.83
CA ARG A 334 4.68 44.24 -29.91
C ARG A 334 4.42 43.44 -31.19
N PRO A 335 3.61 42.36 -31.15
CA PRO A 335 2.96 41.84 -32.34
C PRO A 335 2.22 42.98 -33.04
N LEU A 336 2.28 43.00 -34.37
CA LEU A 336 1.58 43.98 -35.19
C LEU A 336 0.09 43.97 -34.83
N SER A 337 -0.44 45.11 -34.41
CA SER A 337 -1.87 45.22 -34.13
C SER A 337 -2.66 45.12 -35.43
N ASN A 338 -3.98 44.85 -35.35
CA ASN A 338 -4.84 44.87 -36.54
C ASN A 338 -4.80 46.23 -37.29
N GLN A 339 -4.33 47.32 -36.64
CA GLN A 339 -4.06 48.60 -37.30
C GLN A 339 -2.73 48.61 -38.06
N ASP A 340 -1.70 47.93 -37.56
CA ASP A 340 -0.41 47.77 -38.24
C ASP A 340 -0.52 46.79 -39.42
N GLU A 341 -1.32 45.72 -39.28
CA GLU A 341 -1.73 44.90 -40.42
C GLU A 341 -2.49 45.73 -41.45
N ALA A 342 -3.46 46.56 -41.05
CA ALA A 342 -4.17 47.45 -41.98
C ALA A 342 -3.21 48.46 -42.64
N TYR A 343 -2.21 48.99 -41.92
CA TYR A 343 -1.21 49.90 -42.47
C TYR A 343 -0.27 49.19 -43.46
N ILE A 344 0.22 47.99 -43.13
CA ILE A 344 1.08 47.17 -43.99
C ILE A 344 0.29 46.66 -45.20
N ALA A 345 -0.97 46.26 -45.03
CA ALA A 345 -1.87 45.91 -46.12
C ALA A 345 -2.12 47.13 -47.04
N CYS A 346 -2.41 48.31 -46.49
CA CYS A 346 -2.52 49.55 -47.28
C CYS A 346 -1.22 49.92 -47.99
N ARG A 347 -0.05 49.70 -47.37
CA ARG A 347 1.27 49.96 -47.96
C ARG A 347 1.57 48.97 -49.09
N ARG A 348 1.34 47.67 -48.89
CA ARG A 348 1.49 46.61 -49.90
C ARG A 348 0.48 46.78 -51.04
N ALA A 349 -0.76 47.18 -50.74
CA ALA A 349 -1.77 47.53 -51.72
C ALA A 349 -1.31 48.70 -52.60
N ARG A 350 -0.81 49.79 -52.00
CA ARG A 350 -0.25 50.95 -52.74
C ARG A 350 1.00 50.59 -53.54
N GLN A 351 1.89 49.74 -53.02
CA GLN A 351 3.03 49.19 -53.76
C GLN A 351 2.61 48.30 -54.94
N ARG A 352 1.40 47.74 -54.91
CA ARG A 352 0.73 47.01 -56.00
C ARG A 352 -0.25 47.89 -56.82
N GLY A 353 -0.23 49.22 -56.64
CA GLY A 353 -1.04 50.19 -57.40
C GLY A 353 -2.47 50.44 -56.91
N LEU A 354 -2.90 49.81 -55.81
CA LEU A 354 -4.27 49.89 -55.29
C LEU A 354 -4.44 51.07 -54.30
N LYS A 355 -5.56 51.81 -54.39
CA LYS A 355 -5.90 52.95 -53.51
C LYS A 355 -6.69 52.50 -52.28
N VAL A 356 -6.25 52.91 -51.08
CA VAL A 356 -6.92 52.63 -49.79
C VAL A 356 -6.78 53.85 -48.84
N ALA A 357 -7.80 54.09 -47.99
CA ALA A 357 -7.94 55.27 -47.11
C ALA A 357 -7.11 55.23 -45.81
N LYS A 358 -7.16 56.30 -44.99
CA LYS A 358 -6.40 56.48 -43.72
C LYS A 358 -7.31 56.35 -42.49
N VAL A 359 -6.74 55.92 -41.36
CA VAL A 359 -7.34 55.90 -40.00
C VAL A 359 -6.27 56.36 -38.97
N ASN A 360 -6.68 57.00 -37.87
CA ASN A 360 -5.88 57.45 -36.70
C ASN A 360 -6.65 57.08 -35.40
N TYR A 361 -6.00 57.03 -34.22
CA TYR A 361 -6.50 57.58 -32.91
C TYR A 361 -5.45 57.51 -31.77
N ASP A 362 -5.82 57.92 -30.54
CA ASP A 362 -4.99 58.67 -29.55
C ASP A 362 -4.87 58.02 -28.12
N HIS A 363 -4.07 58.62 -27.23
CA HIS A 363 -3.54 58.11 -25.94
C HIS A 363 -4.39 58.35 -24.65
N GLY A 364 -4.10 57.63 -23.55
CA GLY A 364 -4.13 58.25 -22.19
C GLY A 364 -4.26 57.41 -20.89
N LYS A 365 -3.17 57.40 -20.08
CA LYS A 365 -3.09 57.47 -18.57
C LYS A 365 -3.61 56.35 -17.63
N GLY A 366 -2.74 55.96 -16.67
CA GLY A 366 -3.00 56.23 -15.23
C GLY A 366 -2.81 55.15 -14.14
N SER A 367 -1.61 55.08 -13.53
CA SER A 367 -1.25 54.68 -12.14
C SER A 367 -1.98 53.52 -11.40
N LEU A 368 -1.21 52.53 -10.91
CA LEU A 368 -1.70 51.44 -10.05
C LEU A 368 -1.53 51.70 -8.54
N THR A 369 -2.35 51.04 -7.72
CA THR A 369 -2.41 51.17 -6.25
C THR A 369 -1.99 49.85 -5.56
N LYS A 370 -2.42 49.63 -4.29
CA LYS A 370 -2.01 48.57 -3.34
C LYS A 370 -2.20 47.09 -3.76
N ALA A 371 -2.42 46.79 -5.04
CA ALA A 371 -2.54 45.44 -5.60
C ALA A 371 -1.18 44.72 -5.84
N GLY A 372 -0.05 45.39 -5.57
CA GLY A 372 1.31 44.95 -5.97
C GLY A 372 1.85 43.62 -5.42
N LYS A 373 1.15 42.93 -4.52
CA LYS A 373 1.49 41.54 -4.13
C LYS A 373 0.81 40.51 -5.03
N GLY A 374 -0.53 40.53 -5.12
CA GLY A 374 -1.27 39.66 -6.04
C GLY A 374 -0.86 39.89 -7.51
N ALA A 375 -0.61 41.16 -7.88
CA ALA A 375 -0.09 41.49 -9.20
C ALA A 375 1.28 40.85 -9.47
N ARG A 376 2.19 40.70 -8.47
CA ARG A 376 3.50 40.06 -8.67
C ARG A 376 3.40 38.54 -8.88
N GLU A 377 2.46 37.87 -8.22
CA GLU A 377 2.17 36.45 -8.42
C GLU A 377 1.49 36.19 -9.78
N GLU A 378 0.57 37.06 -10.22
CA GLU A 378 0.03 37.02 -11.59
C GLU A 378 1.12 37.31 -12.63
N ILE A 379 1.93 38.36 -12.42
CA ILE A 379 3.07 38.73 -13.26
C ILE A 379 4.01 37.54 -13.42
N SER A 380 4.45 36.89 -12.34
CA SER A 380 5.33 35.71 -12.39
C SER A 380 4.77 34.58 -13.28
N ARG A 381 3.45 34.30 -13.22
CA ARG A 381 2.77 33.31 -14.10
C ARG A 381 2.67 33.71 -15.58
N TYR A 382 2.99 34.97 -15.94
CA TYR A 382 2.99 35.45 -17.32
C TYR A 382 4.35 35.37 -18.03
N TYR A 383 5.47 35.34 -17.30
CA TYR A 383 6.82 35.23 -17.89
C TYR A 383 7.18 33.77 -18.15
N GLU A 384 7.31 32.99 -17.07
CA GLU A 384 7.65 31.58 -17.16
C GLU A 384 6.39 30.74 -17.38
N LYS A 385 6.49 29.77 -18.31
CA LYS A 385 5.36 28.95 -18.74
C LYS A 385 5.76 27.50 -18.92
N ILE A 386 4.87 26.61 -18.50
CA ILE A 386 4.89 25.21 -18.87
C ILE A 386 4.12 25.07 -20.18
N ASP A 387 4.74 24.52 -21.22
CA ASP A 387 4.08 24.29 -22.51
C ASP A 387 3.36 22.94 -22.49
N LEU A 388 2.03 22.98 -22.32
CA LEU A 388 1.09 21.85 -22.20
C LEU A 388 1.30 20.91 -20.99
N SER A 389 2.52 20.41 -20.77
CA SER A 389 2.90 19.45 -19.73
C SER A 389 4.26 19.82 -19.13
N ASN A 390 4.49 19.52 -17.84
CA ASN A 390 5.78 19.79 -17.22
C ASN A 390 6.89 18.94 -17.88
N ASP A 391 7.95 19.60 -18.35
CA ASP A 391 9.11 19.01 -19.05
C ASP A 391 10.44 19.41 -18.35
N LEU A 392 10.35 19.75 -17.07
CA LEU A 392 11.49 20.15 -16.25
C LEU A 392 12.14 18.93 -15.61
N LEU A 393 13.27 18.50 -16.17
CA LEU A 393 14.14 17.47 -15.61
C LEU A 393 15.26 18.09 -14.76
N LYS A 394 15.76 17.34 -13.77
CA LYS A 394 16.94 17.75 -12.98
C LYS A 394 18.17 17.79 -13.89
N ALA A 395 19.13 18.69 -13.60
CA ALA A 395 20.39 18.72 -14.34
C ALA A 395 21.19 17.39 -14.28
N SER A 396 20.99 16.58 -13.23
CA SER A 396 21.62 15.27 -13.07
C SER A 396 21.21 14.25 -14.14
N PHE A 397 20.01 14.40 -14.72
CA PHE A 397 19.49 13.57 -15.82
C PHE A 397 20.47 13.45 -17.00
N LEU A 398 21.20 14.53 -17.33
CA LEU A 398 22.18 14.50 -18.42
C LEU A 398 23.45 13.71 -18.05
N HIS A 399 23.86 13.76 -16.78
CA HIS A 399 25.02 13.02 -16.28
C HIS A 399 24.71 11.52 -16.13
N GLU A 400 23.54 11.20 -15.60
CA GLU A 400 23.00 9.83 -15.50
C GLU A 400 22.83 9.21 -16.89
N GLY A 401 22.23 9.95 -17.84
CA GLY A 401 22.09 9.53 -19.23
C GLY A 401 23.41 9.29 -19.95
N SER A 402 24.40 10.17 -19.75
CA SER A 402 25.76 9.94 -20.26
C SER A 402 26.36 8.65 -19.70
N SER A 403 26.14 8.35 -18.41
CA SER A 403 26.62 7.12 -17.78
C SER A 403 25.93 5.85 -18.31
N LYS A 404 24.67 5.93 -18.75
CA LYS A 404 23.99 4.79 -19.41
C LYS A 404 24.41 4.66 -20.88
N ALA A 405 24.59 5.77 -21.57
CA ALA A 405 25.03 5.81 -22.97
C ALA A 405 26.45 5.22 -23.18
N ASP A 406 27.27 5.22 -22.12
CA ASP A 406 28.55 4.50 -22.04
C ASP A 406 28.39 3.01 -22.43
N ALA A 407 27.40 2.32 -21.88
CA ALA A 407 27.14 0.89 -22.13
C ALA A 407 26.60 0.57 -23.54
N VAL A 408 26.26 1.58 -24.36
CA VAL A 408 25.60 1.42 -25.67
C VAL A 408 26.62 1.36 -26.80
N CYS A 409 26.42 0.44 -27.73
CA CYS A 409 27.36 0.13 -28.80
C CYS A 409 26.68 -0.05 -30.16
N ARG A 410 27.47 0.14 -31.21
CA ARG A 410 27.09 -0.21 -32.57
C ARG A 410 27.47 -1.66 -32.85
N ILE A 411 26.53 -2.47 -33.31
CA ILE A 411 26.80 -3.80 -33.85
C ILE A 411 26.93 -3.68 -35.37
N ARG A 412 28.08 -4.09 -35.91
CA ARG A 412 28.31 -4.15 -37.36
C ARG A 412 28.38 -5.61 -37.80
N THR A 413 27.35 -6.06 -38.51
CA THR A 413 27.28 -7.39 -39.11
C THR A 413 27.92 -7.37 -40.52
N PRO A 414 28.04 -8.51 -41.21
CA PRO A 414 28.50 -8.55 -42.60
C PRO A 414 27.56 -7.88 -43.61
N VAL A 415 26.27 -7.68 -43.27
CA VAL A 415 25.21 -7.25 -44.20
C VAL A 415 24.43 -6.02 -43.73
N SER A 416 24.53 -5.66 -42.44
CA SER A 416 23.75 -4.62 -41.78
C SER A 416 24.53 -3.99 -40.62
N SER A 417 23.93 -2.97 -39.98
CA SER A 417 24.30 -2.58 -38.62
C SER A 417 23.06 -2.36 -37.78
N GLY A 418 23.19 -2.57 -36.48
CA GLY A 418 22.20 -2.27 -35.46
C GLY A 418 22.85 -1.62 -34.23
N THR A 419 22.05 -1.37 -33.19
CA THR A 419 22.51 -1.06 -31.85
C THR A 419 22.56 -2.35 -31.01
N GLY A 420 23.40 -2.36 -29.99
CA GLY A 420 23.27 -3.25 -28.84
C GLY A 420 23.76 -2.55 -27.60
N PHE A 421 23.74 -3.24 -26.47
CA PHE A 421 24.28 -2.69 -25.22
C PHE A 421 24.77 -3.77 -24.27
N LEU A 422 25.70 -3.36 -23.40
CA LEU A 422 26.33 -4.21 -22.42
C LEU A 422 25.39 -4.43 -21.22
N ILE A 423 25.16 -5.69 -20.86
CA ILE A 423 24.36 -6.10 -19.70
C ILE A 423 25.18 -7.01 -18.79
N ILE A 424 24.87 -6.98 -17.49
CA ILE A 424 25.28 -7.90 -16.40
C ILE A 424 26.76 -8.33 -16.38
N ASN A 425 27.48 -7.96 -15.31
CA ASN A 425 28.92 -8.24 -15.12
C ASN A 425 29.80 -7.84 -16.31
N SER A 426 29.33 -6.87 -17.11
CA SER A 426 30.01 -6.32 -18.30
C SER A 426 30.47 -7.39 -19.31
N SER A 427 29.80 -8.55 -19.33
CA SER A 427 30.23 -9.75 -20.06
C SER A 427 29.31 -10.14 -21.23
N PHE A 428 28.09 -9.61 -21.28
CA PHE A 428 27.07 -9.98 -22.26
C PHE A 428 26.55 -8.76 -23.04
N ILE A 429 26.20 -8.97 -24.30
CA ILE A 429 25.58 -7.99 -25.19
C ILE A 429 24.13 -8.42 -25.46
N LEU A 430 23.19 -7.49 -25.29
CA LEU A 430 21.78 -7.62 -25.69
C LEU A 430 21.50 -6.78 -26.95
N THR A 431 20.76 -7.36 -27.89
CA THR A 431 20.27 -6.75 -29.14
C THR A 431 19.07 -7.56 -29.67
N ASN A 432 18.52 -7.25 -30.85
CA ASN A 432 17.42 -8.01 -31.45
C ASN A 432 17.85 -9.34 -32.09
N ASN A 433 16.93 -10.30 -32.21
CA ASN A 433 17.15 -11.52 -33.00
C ASN A 433 17.43 -11.17 -34.47
N HIS A 434 16.67 -10.26 -35.07
CA HIS A 434 16.92 -9.86 -36.47
C HIS A 434 18.23 -9.07 -36.70
N VAL A 435 18.95 -8.67 -35.63
CA VAL A 435 20.30 -8.08 -35.73
C VAL A 435 21.37 -9.17 -35.63
N LEU A 436 21.18 -10.15 -34.73
CA LEU A 436 22.06 -11.31 -34.56
C LEU A 436 21.23 -12.61 -34.57
N GLU A 437 20.87 -13.04 -35.78
CA GLU A 437 19.93 -14.17 -35.99
C GLU A 437 20.51 -15.52 -35.55
N ASP A 438 21.83 -15.71 -35.70
CA ASP A 438 22.52 -16.95 -35.38
C ASP A 438 23.97 -16.76 -34.91
N ILE A 439 24.55 -17.86 -34.42
CA ILE A 439 25.94 -17.96 -33.96
C ILE A 439 26.94 -17.58 -35.06
N ALA A 440 26.63 -17.85 -36.35
CA ALA A 440 27.54 -17.54 -37.45
C ALA A 440 27.62 -16.04 -37.72
N THR A 441 26.48 -15.36 -37.66
CA THR A 441 26.32 -13.92 -37.79
C THR A 441 26.96 -13.20 -36.62
N ALA A 442 26.73 -13.66 -35.38
CA ALA A 442 27.41 -13.14 -34.19
C ALA A 442 28.94 -13.27 -34.29
N ARG A 443 29.47 -14.43 -34.68
CA ARG A 443 30.92 -14.66 -34.86
C ARG A 443 31.55 -13.73 -35.92
N ALA A 444 30.80 -13.41 -36.98
CA ALA A 444 31.26 -12.55 -38.08
C ALA A 444 31.07 -11.05 -37.79
N SER A 445 30.40 -10.69 -36.71
CA SER A 445 30.08 -9.31 -36.34
C SER A 445 31.14 -8.68 -35.44
N ILE A 446 31.22 -7.34 -35.45
CA ILE A 446 32.08 -6.55 -34.58
C ILE A 446 31.20 -5.58 -33.78
N VAL A 447 31.42 -5.52 -32.47
CA VAL A 447 30.83 -4.53 -31.58
C VAL A 447 31.76 -3.33 -31.51
N GLN A 448 31.21 -2.12 -31.67
CA GLN A 448 31.95 -0.87 -31.61
C GLN A 448 31.37 0.01 -30.51
N PHE A 449 32.11 0.10 -29.41
CA PHE A 449 31.88 1.07 -28.36
C PHE A 449 32.53 2.41 -28.74
N ASP A 450 32.06 3.51 -28.14
CA ASP A 450 32.65 4.87 -28.26
C ASP A 450 32.78 5.35 -29.71
N TYR A 451 31.83 4.93 -30.55
CA TYR A 451 31.68 5.39 -31.91
C TYR A 451 30.93 6.73 -31.93
N GLU A 452 31.66 7.78 -31.58
CA GLU A 452 31.18 9.16 -31.43
C GLU A 452 32.04 10.13 -32.25
N ASP A 453 31.58 11.36 -32.46
CA ASP A 453 32.09 12.29 -33.50
C ASP A 453 33.59 12.67 -33.40
N ASN A 454 34.28 12.34 -32.30
CA ASN A 454 35.69 12.67 -32.08
C ASN A 454 36.55 11.54 -31.45
N GLU A 455 36.04 10.31 -31.32
CA GLU A 455 36.73 9.25 -30.55
C GLU A 455 37.14 8.01 -31.37
N ASN A 456 38.15 7.29 -30.87
CA ASN A 456 38.61 6.02 -31.46
C ASN A 456 37.74 4.88 -30.93
N ALA A 457 36.74 4.46 -31.71
CA ALA A 457 35.84 3.38 -31.33
C ALA A 457 36.56 2.10 -30.89
N ILE A 458 36.21 1.60 -29.70
CA ILE A 458 36.74 0.39 -29.11
C ILE A 458 36.04 -0.81 -29.76
N ASN A 459 36.79 -1.60 -30.53
CA ASN A 459 36.27 -2.76 -31.24
C ASN A 459 36.34 -4.01 -30.36
N VAL A 460 35.18 -4.54 -29.97
CA VAL A 460 35.02 -5.76 -29.17
C VAL A 460 34.52 -6.90 -30.06
N ARG A 461 34.99 -8.12 -29.80
CA ARG A 461 34.52 -9.33 -30.48
C ARG A 461 33.45 -10.03 -29.65
N LEU A 462 32.44 -10.56 -30.32
CA LEU A 462 31.46 -11.46 -29.74
C LEU A 462 32.05 -12.87 -29.56
N GLN A 463 31.57 -13.59 -28.55
CA GLN A 463 31.98 -14.94 -28.18
C GLN A 463 30.75 -15.87 -28.13
N PRO A 464 30.02 -16.07 -29.25
CA PRO A 464 28.77 -16.84 -29.25
C PRO A 464 28.97 -18.33 -28.91
N GLU A 465 30.20 -18.85 -29.00
CA GLU A 465 30.55 -20.19 -28.49
C GLU A 465 30.62 -20.28 -26.97
N ARG A 466 30.83 -19.16 -26.27
CA ARG A 466 30.81 -19.09 -24.79
C ARG A 466 29.38 -18.97 -24.30
N PHE A 467 28.57 -18.13 -24.94
CA PHE A 467 27.16 -17.96 -24.61
C PHE A 467 26.41 -17.35 -25.80
N PHE A 468 25.28 -17.95 -26.19
CA PHE A 468 24.36 -17.41 -27.18
C PHE A 468 22.94 -17.93 -26.90
N ILE A 469 22.01 -17.03 -26.58
CA ILE A 469 20.57 -17.31 -26.46
C ILE A 469 19.84 -16.35 -27.39
N THR A 470 18.83 -16.85 -28.09
CA THR A 470 17.98 -16.03 -28.95
C THR A 470 16.52 -16.47 -28.92
N ASN A 471 15.62 -15.50 -29.04
CA ASN A 471 14.19 -15.70 -29.16
C ASN A 471 13.66 -14.89 -30.35
N LYS A 472 12.97 -15.55 -31.27
CA LYS A 472 12.42 -14.93 -32.47
C LYS A 472 11.09 -14.23 -32.22
N ASP A 473 10.27 -14.74 -31.29
CA ASP A 473 8.93 -14.23 -31.01
C ASP A 473 8.99 -12.98 -30.11
N LEU A 474 9.98 -12.93 -29.21
CA LEU A 474 10.36 -11.75 -28.42
C LEU A 474 11.51 -10.94 -29.05
N ASP A 475 11.88 -11.25 -30.31
CA ASP A 475 12.94 -10.63 -31.11
C ASP A 475 14.17 -10.13 -30.32
N TYR A 476 14.83 -11.01 -29.57
CA TYR A 476 16.05 -10.68 -28.82
C TYR A 476 17.15 -11.73 -28.96
N THR A 477 18.41 -11.29 -28.82
CA THR A 477 19.61 -12.14 -28.73
C THR A 477 20.51 -11.63 -27.59
N VAL A 478 20.93 -12.54 -26.71
CA VAL A 478 22.01 -12.31 -25.73
C VAL A 478 23.22 -13.16 -26.11
N THR A 479 24.40 -12.55 -26.16
CA THR A 479 25.66 -13.22 -26.51
C THR A 479 26.81 -12.71 -25.65
N ALA A 480 27.76 -13.58 -25.29
CA ALA A 480 28.97 -13.16 -24.57
C ALA A 480 29.89 -12.31 -25.46
N CYS A 481 30.75 -11.49 -24.85
CA CYS A 481 31.78 -10.71 -25.54
C CYS A 481 33.15 -10.75 -24.86
N ASP A 482 34.18 -10.31 -25.57
CA ASP A 482 35.54 -10.14 -25.02
C ASP A 482 35.61 -8.88 -24.14
N THR A 483 35.76 -9.08 -22.83
CA THR A 483 35.77 -8.01 -21.83
C THR A 483 37.09 -7.25 -21.72
N SER A 484 38.18 -7.76 -22.32
CA SER A 484 39.56 -7.26 -22.13
C SER A 484 39.78 -5.78 -22.47
N ALA A 485 38.88 -5.19 -23.26
CA ALA A 485 38.93 -3.78 -23.68
C ALA A 485 37.90 -2.88 -22.95
N ILE A 486 37.05 -3.46 -22.10
CA ILE A 486 35.88 -2.79 -21.47
C ILE A 486 35.73 -3.11 -19.97
N GLU A 487 36.78 -3.62 -19.30
CA GLU A 487 36.73 -4.09 -17.90
C GLU A 487 36.19 -3.06 -16.89
N ASN A 488 36.37 -1.76 -17.14
CA ASN A 488 35.91 -0.68 -16.26
C ASN A 488 34.54 -0.09 -16.64
N ARG A 489 33.88 -0.59 -17.69
CA ARG A 489 32.58 -0.09 -18.15
C ARG A 489 31.45 -0.61 -17.28
N SER A 490 30.52 0.26 -16.90
CA SER A 490 29.32 -0.12 -16.16
C SER A 490 28.27 -0.70 -17.12
N ALA A 491 27.83 -1.93 -16.90
CA ALA A 491 26.75 -2.53 -17.67
C ALA A 491 25.37 -1.95 -17.29
N ILE A 492 24.44 -1.94 -18.25
CA ILE A 492 23.02 -1.68 -17.96
C ILE A 492 22.44 -2.91 -17.26
N ARG A 493 21.68 -2.68 -16.20
CA ARG A 493 21.00 -3.73 -15.45
C ARG A 493 19.67 -4.07 -16.11
N LEU A 494 19.30 -5.35 -16.07
CA LEU A 494 17.97 -5.78 -16.48
C LEU A 494 17.03 -5.70 -15.27
N LEU A 495 15.80 -5.25 -15.50
CA LEU A 495 14.76 -5.14 -14.49
C LEU A 495 13.68 -6.20 -14.72
N ARG A 496 13.26 -6.88 -13.64
CA ARG A 496 12.17 -7.86 -13.68
C ARG A 496 10.79 -7.22 -13.54
N ASP A 497 10.73 -6.04 -12.94
CA ASP A 497 9.51 -5.26 -12.76
C ASP A 497 8.90 -4.87 -14.14
N PRO A 498 7.64 -5.22 -14.42
CA PRO A 498 6.93 -4.79 -15.63
C PRO A 498 6.33 -3.39 -15.51
N THR A 499 6.27 -2.80 -14.30
CA THR A 499 5.68 -1.47 -14.05
C THR A 499 6.64 -0.30 -14.27
N THR A 500 7.85 -0.57 -14.78
CA THR A 500 8.90 0.43 -15.08
C THR A 500 8.51 1.56 -16.04
N VAL A 501 7.35 1.44 -16.73
CA VAL A 501 6.82 2.48 -17.62
C VAL A 501 5.28 2.44 -17.70
N SER A 502 4.65 3.62 -17.65
CA SER A 502 3.20 3.83 -17.78
C SER A 502 2.81 4.56 -19.08
N VAL A 503 1.53 4.48 -19.46
CA VAL A 503 1.00 5.25 -20.59
C VAL A 503 1.05 6.76 -20.29
N ASN A 504 1.45 7.55 -21.29
CA ASN A 504 1.74 8.99 -21.25
C ASN A 504 3.07 9.43 -20.62
N GLU A 505 3.86 8.51 -20.05
CA GLU A 505 5.24 8.80 -19.62
C GLU A 505 6.17 9.02 -20.82
N ARG A 506 7.39 9.48 -20.56
CA ARG A 506 8.44 9.70 -21.56
C ARG A 506 9.48 8.61 -21.50
N VAL A 507 10.04 8.28 -22.67
CA VAL A 507 11.11 7.29 -22.80
C VAL A 507 12.29 7.82 -23.59
N ASN A 508 13.50 7.52 -23.14
CA ASN A 508 14.75 8.05 -23.68
C ASN A 508 15.48 6.93 -24.43
N ILE A 509 15.88 7.17 -25.68
CA ILE A 509 16.56 6.16 -26.51
C ILE A 509 17.98 6.63 -26.89
N VAL A 510 18.93 5.70 -26.80
CA VAL A 510 20.34 5.87 -27.19
C VAL A 510 20.63 4.88 -28.31
N GLN A 511 21.10 5.35 -29.47
CA GLN A 511 21.00 4.59 -30.71
C GLN A 511 22.10 4.90 -31.74
N HIS A 512 22.30 4.00 -32.70
CA HIS A 512 23.17 4.18 -33.87
C HIS A 512 22.35 4.20 -35.19
N PRO A 513 21.50 5.23 -35.41
CA PRO A 513 20.66 5.33 -36.60
C PRO A 513 21.49 5.36 -37.89
N GLU A 514 21.10 4.58 -38.89
CA GLU A 514 21.85 4.28 -40.12
C GLU A 514 23.28 3.76 -39.89
N GLY A 515 23.61 3.33 -38.67
CA GLY A 515 24.97 3.03 -38.25
C GLY A 515 25.87 4.27 -38.21
N ARG A 516 25.33 5.46 -37.95
CA ARG A 516 26.12 6.66 -37.70
C ARG A 516 26.72 6.65 -36.29
N THR A 517 27.37 7.75 -35.91
CA THR A 517 27.84 7.99 -34.54
C THR A 517 26.66 7.94 -33.55
N LYS A 518 26.95 7.78 -32.25
CA LYS A 518 25.93 7.59 -31.22
C LYS A 518 25.02 8.82 -31.14
N GLU A 519 23.72 8.63 -31.31
CA GLU A 519 22.68 9.67 -31.27
C GLU A 519 21.67 9.37 -30.15
N VAL A 520 21.08 10.41 -29.55
CA VAL A 520 20.05 10.28 -28.49
C VAL A 520 18.76 10.98 -28.90
N ALA A 521 17.60 10.40 -28.57
CA ALA A 521 16.32 11.07 -28.71
C ALA A 521 15.60 11.17 -27.35
N LEU A 522 15.50 12.41 -26.87
CA LEU A 522 15.01 12.82 -25.54
C LEU A 522 13.76 13.73 -25.63
N ARG A 523 13.11 13.77 -26.80
CA ARG A 523 12.01 14.70 -27.13
C ARG A 523 11.00 14.02 -28.05
N ASN A 524 9.75 14.50 -28.03
CA ASN A 524 8.62 13.89 -28.75
C ASN A 524 8.45 12.40 -28.41
N ASN A 525 8.81 12.03 -27.17
CA ASN A 525 9.25 10.70 -26.80
C ASN A 525 8.24 9.96 -25.91
N GLN A 526 6.94 10.19 -26.13
CA GLN A 526 5.86 9.79 -25.23
C GLN A 526 5.36 8.36 -25.50
N VAL A 527 5.14 7.60 -24.43
CA VAL A 527 4.49 6.28 -24.41
C VAL A 527 3.01 6.45 -24.74
N MET A 528 2.57 5.76 -25.79
CA MET A 528 1.21 5.84 -26.34
C MET A 528 0.31 4.69 -25.88
N ALA A 529 0.86 3.48 -25.73
CA ALA A 529 0.14 2.28 -25.31
C ALA A 529 1.11 1.24 -24.72
N LEU A 530 0.56 0.35 -23.92
CA LEU A 530 1.23 -0.83 -23.39
C LEU A 530 0.42 -2.06 -23.81
N GLY A 531 1.12 -3.10 -24.26
CA GLY A 531 0.60 -4.45 -24.41
C GLY A 531 1.43 -5.41 -23.58
N ASP A 532 1.03 -6.68 -23.56
CA ASP A 532 1.58 -7.70 -22.66
C ASP A 532 3.10 -7.80 -22.78
N HIS A 533 3.60 -7.92 -24.01
CA HIS A 533 5.05 -8.03 -24.31
C HIS A 533 5.69 -6.77 -24.90
N VAL A 534 4.91 -5.74 -25.23
CA VAL A 534 5.38 -4.59 -26.03
C VAL A 534 4.97 -3.24 -25.45
N VAL A 535 5.78 -2.21 -25.70
CA VAL A 535 5.46 -0.80 -25.45
C VAL A 535 5.44 -0.04 -26.77
N HIS A 536 4.39 0.76 -26.98
CA HIS A 536 4.27 1.67 -28.12
C HIS A 536 4.60 3.09 -27.67
N TYR A 537 5.55 3.74 -28.34
CA TYR A 537 5.99 5.08 -27.99
C TYR A 537 6.35 5.89 -29.24
N ARG A 538 6.16 7.19 -29.16
CA ARG A 538 6.69 8.12 -30.17
C ARG A 538 8.17 8.34 -29.87
N THR A 539 9.01 8.44 -30.89
CA THR A 539 10.36 9.05 -30.87
C THR A 539 10.92 8.99 -32.30
N ASP A 540 12.06 9.62 -32.57
CA ASP A 540 12.75 9.55 -33.86
C ASP A 540 13.68 8.33 -33.92
N THR A 541 13.50 7.46 -34.91
CA THR A 541 14.30 6.25 -35.16
C THR A 541 14.56 6.07 -36.66
N GLN A 542 15.61 5.33 -37.03
CA GLN A 542 15.97 5.05 -38.43
C GLN A 542 16.52 3.61 -38.54
N PRO A 543 16.61 3.01 -39.74
CA PRO A 543 17.21 1.68 -39.91
C PRO A 543 18.60 1.61 -39.24
N GLY A 544 18.83 0.61 -38.40
CA GLY A 544 20.03 0.52 -37.54
C GLY A 544 19.83 0.99 -36.11
N SER A 545 18.71 1.62 -35.77
CA SER A 545 18.27 1.82 -34.39
C SER A 545 17.83 0.51 -33.69
N SER A 546 17.53 -0.56 -34.44
CA SER A 546 17.16 -1.87 -33.88
C SER A 546 18.18 -2.36 -32.85
N GLY A 547 17.70 -2.83 -31.71
CA GLY A 547 18.50 -3.30 -30.58
C GLY A 547 18.92 -2.21 -29.61
N SER A 548 18.37 -0.99 -29.76
CA SER A 548 18.65 0.13 -28.85
C SER A 548 17.92 -0.02 -27.53
N PRO A 549 18.56 0.34 -26.40
CA PRO A 549 17.90 0.42 -25.11
C PRO A 549 16.93 1.62 -25.08
N VAL A 550 15.75 1.36 -24.53
CA VAL A 550 14.71 2.35 -24.24
C VAL A 550 14.63 2.50 -22.73
N PHE A 551 14.84 3.71 -22.23
CA PHE A 551 14.83 4.04 -20.79
C PHE A 551 13.60 4.87 -20.41
N ASN A 552 13.22 4.93 -19.13
CA ASN A 552 12.32 5.98 -18.62
C ASN A 552 13.12 7.26 -18.25
N ASP A 553 12.50 8.21 -17.54
CA ASP A 553 13.16 9.46 -17.12
C ASP A 553 14.09 9.28 -15.89
N ASP A 554 13.99 8.17 -15.16
CA ASP A 554 14.92 7.76 -14.08
C ASP A 554 16.10 6.90 -14.62
N TRP A 555 16.21 6.78 -15.94
CA TRP A 555 17.24 6.01 -16.65
C TRP A 555 17.21 4.49 -16.40
N ASP A 556 16.07 3.94 -16.00
CA ASP A 556 15.81 2.51 -15.91
C ASP A 556 15.45 1.93 -17.28
N LEU A 557 15.92 0.72 -17.57
CA LEU A 557 15.76 0.08 -18.88
C LEU A 557 14.38 -0.59 -18.97
N VAL A 558 13.49 -0.04 -19.80
CA VAL A 558 12.08 -0.46 -19.89
C VAL A 558 11.78 -1.32 -21.11
N ALA A 559 12.48 -1.11 -22.24
CA ALA A 559 12.30 -1.89 -23.45
C ALA A 559 13.55 -1.98 -24.36
N LEU A 560 13.50 -2.94 -25.29
CA LEU A 560 14.41 -3.12 -26.41
C LEU A 560 13.72 -2.67 -27.70
N HIS A 561 14.18 -1.59 -28.34
CA HIS A 561 13.56 -1.10 -29.57
C HIS A 561 13.76 -2.10 -30.72
N HIS A 562 12.68 -2.48 -31.41
CA HIS A 562 12.73 -3.47 -32.50
C HIS A 562 12.03 -3.05 -33.80
N ALA A 563 10.92 -2.30 -33.72
CA ALA A 563 10.10 -1.95 -34.88
C ALA A 563 9.48 -0.55 -34.79
N GLY A 564 8.92 -0.08 -35.91
CA GLY A 564 8.15 1.17 -35.97
C GLY A 564 7.42 1.37 -37.29
N TRP A 565 6.37 2.20 -37.27
CA TRP A 565 5.54 2.52 -38.43
C TRP A 565 5.05 3.98 -38.39
N MET A 566 4.46 4.43 -39.51
CA MET A 566 3.88 5.77 -39.63
C MET A 566 2.36 5.71 -39.53
N GLU A 567 1.79 6.36 -38.50
CA GLU A 567 0.36 6.61 -38.39
C GLU A 567 0.00 7.91 -39.14
N GLY A 568 -0.28 7.79 -40.43
CA GLY A 568 -0.49 8.94 -41.29
C GLY A 568 0.81 9.70 -41.61
N PRO A 569 0.74 10.92 -42.19
CA PRO A 569 1.89 11.55 -42.84
C PRO A 569 2.93 12.18 -41.89
N GLN A 570 2.69 12.25 -40.57
CA GLN A 570 3.52 13.03 -39.64
C GLN A 570 3.67 12.42 -38.23
N ARG A 571 3.26 11.16 -38.00
CA ARG A 571 3.33 10.53 -36.67
C ARG A 571 4.04 9.18 -36.75
N ALA A 572 5.30 9.13 -36.36
CA ALA A 572 6.00 7.88 -36.10
C ALA A 572 5.48 7.26 -34.79
N ILE A 573 5.22 5.95 -34.82
CA ILE A 573 5.00 5.09 -33.65
C ILE A 573 6.08 4.02 -33.69
N ASN A 574 6.82 3.88 -32.61
CA ASN A 574 7.81 2.82 -32.40
C ASN A 574 7.25 1.77 -31.45
N GLU A 575 7.78 0.57 -31.58
CA GLU A 575 7.51 -0.56 -30.71
C GLU A 575 8.83 -1.07 -30.13
N GLY A 576 8.81 -1.34 -28.82
CA GLY A 576 9.89 -1.98 -28.11
C GLY A 576 9.37 -3.19 -27.34
N ILE A 577 10.17 -4.25 -27.30
CA ILE A 577 9.88 -5.44 -26.50
C ILE A 577 10.19 -5.11 -25.04
N ARG A 578 9.25 -5.35 -24.12
CA ARG A 578 9.40 -5.02 -22.68
C ARG A 578 10.50 -5.89 -22.06
N ILE A 579 11.41 -5.29 -21.29
CA ILE A 579 12.53 -6.03 -20.68
C ILE A 579 12.03 -7.14 -19.74
N ALA A 580 10.96 -6.89 -18.99
CA ALA A 580 10.33 -7.91 -18.15
C ALA A 580 9.92 -9.18 -18.92
N SER A 581 9.51 -9.07 -20.20
CA SER A 581 9.20 -10.24 -21.04
C SER A 581 10.46 -11.00 -21.48
N ILE A 582 11.54 -10.29 -21.81
CA ILE A 582 12.85 -10.89 -22.12
C ILE A 582 13.42 -11.60 -20.89
N VAL A 583 13.37 -10.96 -19.72
CA VAL A 583 13.80 -11.53 -18.43
C VAL A 583 12.99 -12.79 -18.09
N ASN A 584 11.67 -12.78 -18.30
CA ASN A 584 10.83 -13.96 -18.06
C ASN A 584 11.22 -15.16 -18.95
N ASP A 585 11.46 -14.94 -20.25
CA ASP A 585 11.92 -16.00 -21.15
C ASP A 585 13.30 -16.55 -20.78
N LEU A 586 14.23 -15.69 -20.36
CA LEU A 586 15.54 -16.12 -19.85
C LEU A 586 15.42 -16.99 -18.59
N ILE A 587 14.53 -16.63 -17.66
CA ILE A 587 14.25 -17.42 -16.44
C ILE A 587 13.62 -18.76 -16.80
N LEU A 588 12.61 -18.80 -17.68
CA LEU A 588 11.97 -20.05 -18.11
C LEU A 588 12.95 -21.01 -18.79
N ARG A 589 13.84 -20.50 -19.64
CA ARG A 589 14.89 -21.30 -20.31
C ARG A 589 15.90 -21.89 -19.32
N SER A 590 16.20 -21.20 -18.22
CA SER A 590 17.12 -21.73 -17.20
C SER A 590 16.61 -22.99 -16.52
N ARG A 591 15.29 -23.18 -16.45
CA ARG A 591 14.64 -24.38 -15.90
C ARG A 591 14.65 -25.56 -16.88
N SER A 592 14.61 -25.31 -18.20
CA SER A 592 14.54 -26.37 -19.22
C SER A 592 15.89 -26.76 -19.84
N GLU A 593 16.83 -25.82 -19.98
CA GLU A 593 18.11 -26.02 -20.68
C GLU A 593 19.29 -26.32 -19.72
N SER A 594 19.20 -27.43 -18.99
CA SER A 594 20.17 -27.85 -17.95
C SER A 594 21.65 -27.93 -18.38
N THR A 595 21.94 -28.03 -19.68
CA THR A 595 23.32 -28.09 -20.22
C THR A 595 24.02 -26.74 -20.41
N SER A 596 23.32 -25.61 -20.25
CA SER A 596 23.89 -24.24 -20.41
C SER A 596 24.02 -23.49 -19.07
N SER A 597 23.85 -24.22 -17.95
CA SER A 597 23.48 -23.72 -16.62
C SER A 597 24.29 -22.53 -16.07
N ALA A 598 25.62 -22.59 -16.02
CA ALA A 598 26.40 -21.67 -15.17
C ALA A 598 26.36 -20.19 -15.62
N LEU A 599 26.50 -19.91 -16.92
CA LEU A 599 26.50 -18.54 -17.45
C LEU A 599 25.08 -17.96 -17.56
N LEU A 600 24.06 -18.81 -17.71
CA LEU A 600 22.66 -18.39 -17.65
C LEU A 600 22.24 -18.07 -16.21
N ALA A 601 22.71 -18.84 -15.22
CA ALA A 601 22.56 -18.53 -13.81
C ALA A 601 23.30 -17.23 -13.43
N GLU A 602 24.52 -17.00 -13.94
CA GLU A 602 25.24 -15.73 -13.78
C GLU A 602 24.41 -14.55 -14.34
N LEU A 603 23.87 -14.70 -15.56
CA LEU A 603 23.01 -13.69 -16.18
C LEU A 603 21.77 -13.39 -15.30
N ILE A 604 21.07 -14.42 -14.81
CA ILE A 604 19.89 -14.26 -13.97
C ILE A 604 20.23 -13.61 -12.62
N SER A 605 21.37 -13.95 -12.02
CA SER A 605 21.82 -13.37 -10.74
C SER A 605 22.07 -11.86 -10.78
N GLY A 606 22.25 -11.28 -11.98
CA GLY A 606 22.44 -9.84 -12.17
C GLY A 606 21.15 -9.05 -12.49
N VAL A 607 19.99 -9.71 -12.53
CA VAL A 607 18.68 -9.06 -12.73
C VAL A 607 18.23 -8.42 -11.41
N GLN A 608 17.67 -7.21 -11.47
CA GLN A 608 17.20 -6.48 -10.28
C GLN A 608 15.69 -6.27 -10.25
N GLY A 609 15.17 -6.10 -9.03
CA GLY A 609 13.77 -5.85 -8.72
C GLY A 609 12.95 -7.13 -8.55
N SER A 610 12.10 -7.15 -7.53
CA SER A 610 10.99 -8.09 -7.44
C SER A 610 9.96 -7.78 -8.52
N SER A 611 9.44 -8.77 -9.21
CA SER A 611 8.20 -8.61 -9.97
C SER A 611 7.05 -8.34 -8.98
N PRO A 612 6.30 -7.23 -9.12
CA PRO A 612 5.07 -7.00 -8.35
C PRO A 612 3.98 -8.06 -8.61
N PHE A 613 4.14 -8.93 -9.62
CA PHE A 613 3.27 -10.08 -9.85
C PHE A 613 3.68 -11.35 -9.09
N LEU A 614 4.89 -11.42 -8.53
CA LEU A 614 5.39 -12.62 -7.83
C LEU A 614 5.43 -12.46 -6.29
N GLY A 615 5.77 -11.27 -5.76
CA GLY A 615 5.81 -11.03 -4.32
C GLY A 615 6.86 -11.92 -3.62
N PHE A 616 6.44 -12.71 -2.62
CA PHE A 616 7.26 -13.73 -1.94
C PHE A 616 8.05 -14.64 -2.89
N PHE A 617 7.45 -14.95 -4.03
CA PHE A 617 8.00 -15.83 -5.06
C PHE A 617 9.06 -15.14 -5.96
N ASP A 618 9.74 -14.12 -5.43
CA ASP A 618 10.77 -13.30 -6.08
C ASP A 618 11.90 -12.93 -5.11
N ILE A 619 12.94 -12.25 -5.62
CA ILE A 619 14.27 -12.06 -5.02
C ILE A 619 14.29 -11.31 -3.66
N GLU A 620 13.17 -10.74 -3.18
CA GLU A 620 13.10 -10.32 -1.76
C GLU A 620 13.19 -11.51 -0.79
N GLY A 621 12.73 -12.71 -1.19
CA GLY A 621 13.00 -13.99 -0.53
C GLY A 621 14.39 -14.57 -0.81
N VAL A 622 15.35 -13.77 -1.32
CA VAL A 622 16.72 -14.21 -1.67
C VAL A 622 17.80 -13.23 -1.18
N LEU A 623 17.44 -12.01 -0.75
CA LEU A 623 18.40 -10.94 -0.42
C LEU A 623 18.48 -10.56 1.06
N ASP A 624 17.64 -11.12 1.94
CA ASP A 624 17.92 -11.07 3.38
C ASP A 624 18.74 -12.32 3.76
N ASP A 625 20.03 -12.12 4.06
CA ASP A 625 21.02 -13.17 4.37
C ASP A 625 20.88 -13.62 5.84
N GLN A 626 19.64 -13.91 6.25
CA GLN A 626 19.26 -14.49 7.52
C GLN A 626 18.13 -15.48 7.27
N ASP A 627 18.46 -16.79 7.33
CA ASP A 627 17.57 -17.95 7.44
C ASP A 627 16.09 -17.64 7.10
N LEU A 628 15.80 -17.51 5.80
CA LEU A 628 14.47 -17.14 5.31
C LEU A 628 13.52 -18.32 5.44
N GLU A 629 12.88 -18.38 6.62
CA GLU A 629 11.69 -19.17 6.94
C GLU A 629 10.47 -18.64 6.14
N GLY A 630 9.47 -19.48 5.87
CA GLY A 630 8.31 -19.21 5.00
C GLY A 630 7.31 -18.12 5.46
N GLU A 631 7.73 -17.17 6.30
CA GLU A 631 6.92 -16.12 6.89
C GLU A 631 6.96 -14.78 6.12
N VAL A 632 5.83 -14.34 5.57
CA VAL A 632 5.72 -13.08 4.81
C VAL A 632 4.82 -12.05 5.49
N PRO A 633 5.12 -10.74 5.44
CA PRO A 633 4.29 -9.72 6.09
C PRO A 633 2.92 -9.52 5.41
N ASN A 634 2.82 -9.80 4.11
CA ASN A 634 1.58 -9.72 3.34
C ASN A 634 1.67 -10.59 2.06
N PHE A 635 0.53 -10.92 1.46
CA PHE A 635 0.42 -11.65 0.20
C PHE A 635 -0.66 -11.04 -0.70
N ARG A 636 -0.48 -11.09 -2.02
CA ARG A 636 -1.50 -10.61 -2.97
C ARG A 636 -1.58 -11.46 -4.23
N GLY A 637 -2.82 -11.74 -4.62
CA GLY A 637 -3.17 -12.51 -5.80
C GLY A 637 -2.85 -11.76 -7.09
N SER A 638 -2.53 -12.52 -8.14
CA SER A 638 -2.22 -12.00 -9.48
C SER A 638 -3.15 -12.59 -10.53
N ALA A 639 -3.54 -11.77 -11.51
CA ALA A 639 -4.31 -12.22 -12.65
C ALA A 639 -3.57 -13.24 -13.53
N ASP A 640 -2.25 -13.35 -13.39
CA ASP A 640 -1.41 -14.28 -14.17
C ASP A 640 -1.36 -15.70 -13.58
N PHE A 641 -1.86 -15.92 -12.36
CA PHE A 641 -1.69 -17.19 -11.62
C PHE A 641 -3.02 -17.72 -11.07
N ALA A 642 -3.08 -19.00 -10.72
CA ALA A 642 -4.15 -19.55 -9.90
C ALA A 642 -3.69 -19.54 -8.44
N ASP A 643 -4.25 -18.64 -7.63
CA ASP A 643 -3.82 -18.40 -6.24
C ASP A 643 -4.81 -19.01 -5.24
N VAL A 644 -4.31 -19.86 -4.34
CA VAL A 644 -5.09 -20.64 -3.37
C VAL A 644 -4.61 -20.33 -1.95
N MET A 645 -5.54 -20.08 -1.04
CA MET A 645 -5.24 -19.81 0.38
C MET A 645 -6.04 -20.72 1.32
N PHE A 646 -5.50 -21.03 2.49
CA PHE A 646 -6.22 -21.66 3.59
C PHE A 646 -6.14 -20.78 4.84
N TRP A 647 -7.25 -20.64 5.56
CA TRP A 647 -7.28 -19.82 6.78
C TRP A 647 -8.32 -20.31 7.79
N ASN A 648 -7.88 -20.56 9.02
CA ASN A 648 -8.78 -20.66 10.16
C ASN A 648 -9.11 -19.25 10.66
N ILE A 649 -10.40 -18.88 10.63
CA ILE A 649 -10.89 -17.56 11.09
C ILE A 649 -11.56 -17.70 12.48
N GLU A 650 -11.23 -18.75 13.24
CA GLU A 650 -11.52 -18.98 14.67
C GLU A 650 -12.95 -18.56 15.12
N HIS A 651 -13.84 -19.53 15.33
CA HIS A 651 -15.19 -19.25 15.83
C HIS A 651 -15.97 -18.21 15.01
N PHE A 652 -15.83 -18.16 13.67
CA PHE A 652 -16.54 -17.24 12.76
C PHE A 652 -18.01 -17.68 12.55
N ASN A 653 -18.75 -17.68 13.66
CA ASN A 653 -20.10 -18.20 13.81
C ASN A 653 -21.19 -17.17 13.48
N ASN A 654 -22.46 -17.58 13.37
CA ASN A 654 -23.57 -16.69 12.99
C ASN A 654 -23.74 -15.45 13.91
N GLY A 655 -23.32 -15.55 15.17
CA GLY A 655 -23.30 -14.47 16.16
C GLY A 655 -22.07 -13.56 16.09
N VAL A 656 -21.17 -13.74 15.12
CA VAL A 656 -19.99 -12.88 14.91
C VAL A 656 -20.39 -11.41 14.78
N SER A 657 -19.61 -10.53 15.42
CA SER A 657 -19.82 -9.09 15.37
C SER A 657 -19.56 -8.55 13.96
N ASN A 658 -20.38 -7.61 13.50
CA ASN A 658 -20.17 -7.02 12.18
C ASN A 658 -18.88 -6.18 12.10
N THR A 659 -18.28 -5.79 13.23
CA THR A 659 -16.92 -5.22 13.24
C THR A 659 -15.90 -6.25 12.78
N ARG A 660 -15.91 -7.47 13.35
CA ARG A 660 -15.02 -8.57 12.94
C ARG A 660 -15.27 -8.98 11.49
N VAL A 661 -16.54 -9.08 11.06
CA VAL A 661 -16.88 -9.33 9.64
C VAL A 661 -16.27 -8.28 8.71
N ASN A 662 -16.37 -6.98 9.03
CA ASN A 662 -15.82 -5.92 8.19
C ASN A 662 -14.29 -5.85 8.20
N LYS A 663 -13.64 -6.21 9.31
CA LYS A 663 -12.17 -6.34 9.36
C LYS A 663 -11.70 -7.51 8.49
N VAL A 664 -12.27 -8.71 8.68
CA VAL A 664 -12.00 -9.91 7.86
C VAL A 664 -12.29 -9.68 6.37
N ALA A 665 -13.40 -9.02 6.04
CA ALA A 665 -13.74 -8.63 4.66
C ALA A 665 -12.76 -7.61 4.05
N SER A 666 -12.00 -6.87 4.87
CA SER A 666 -10.95 -5.98 4.36
C SER A 666 -9.70 -6.79 4.00
N ILE A 667 -9.23 -7.62 4.93
CA ILE A 667 -8.09 -8.52 4.74
C ILE A 667 -8.27 -9.40 3.50
N ILE A 668 -9.41 -10.10 3.39
CA ILE A 668 -9.71 -10.99 2.24
C ILE A 668 -9.75 -10.23 0.91
N ASN A 669 -10.29 -9.01 0.90
CA ASN A 669 -10.33 -8.17 -0.29
C ASN A 669 -8.92 -7.78 -0.75
N ASP A 670 -8.05 -7.43 0.19
CA ASP A 670 -6.72 -6.93 -0.09
C ASP A 670 -5.78 -8.07 -0.57
N PHE A 671 -6.01 -9.30 -0.09
CA PHE A 671 -5.40 -10.52 -0.64
C PHE A 671 -5.78 -10.76 -2.11
N SER A 672 -7.04 -10.52 -2.52
CA SER A 672 -7.49 -10.72 -3.92
C SER A 672 -7.28 -12.15 -4.47
N MET A 673 -7.60 -13.18 -3.68
CA MET A 673 -7.44 -14.61 -4.05
C MET A 673 -8.48 -15.11 -5.07
N ASP A 674 -8.13 -16.17 -5.81
CA ASP A 674 -9.09 -16.93 -6.63
C ASP A 674 -9.96 -17.85 -5.76
N VAL A 675 -9.32 -18.61 -4.86
CA VAL A 675 -9.96 -19.61 -3.98
C VAL A 675 -9.38 -19.57 -2.57
N MET A 676 -10.25 -19.66 -1.56
CA MET A 676 -9.86 -19.73 -0.15
C MET A 676 -10.62 -20.85 0.59
N GLY A 677 -9.89 -21.80 1.18
CA GLY A 677 -10.44 -22.79 2.11
C GLY A 677 -10.52 -22.22 3.52
N LEU A 678 -11.74 -22.01 4.04
CA LEU A 678 -11.99 -21.36 5.32
C LEU A 678 -12.46 -22.36 6.39
N VAL A 679 -11.86 -22.24 7.58
CA VAL A 679 -12.10 -23.13 8.72
C VAL A 679 -12.78 -22.35 9.88
N GLU A 680 -13.63 -23.06 10.63
CA GLU A 680 -14.41 -22.54 11.78
C GLU A 680 -15.51 -21.53 11.44
N VAL A 681 -16.10 -21.66 10.26
CA VAL A 681 -17.16 -20.76 9.77
C VAL A 681 -18.58 -21.29 10.02
N GLN A 682 -19.59 -20.45 9.80
CA GLN A 682 -21.00 -20.86 9.69
C GLN A 682 -21.70 -20.11 8.55
N GLU A 683 -22.73 -20.73 7.96
CA GLU A 683 -23.41 -20.22 6.75
C GLU A 683 -23.92 -18.76 6.87
N GLY A 684 -24.50 -18.39 8.01
CA GLY A 684 -25.01 -17.04 8.26
C GLY A 684 -23.90 -16.00 8.46
N ALA A 685 -22.73 -16.40 8.95
CA ALA A 685 -21.55 -15.55 9.01
C ALA A 685 -20.94 -15.35 7.61
N MET A 686 -20.86 -16.41 6.82
CA MET A 686 -20.41 -16.36 5.42
C MET A 686 -21.29 -15.46 4.54
N LYS A 687 -22.62 -15.51 4.73
CA LYS A 687 -23.56 -14.59 4.07
C LYS A 687 -23.27 -13.11 4.39
N LYS A 688 -23.00 -12.78 5.66
CA LYS A 688 -22.59 -11.42 6.07
C LYS A 688 -21.24 -11.03 5.45
N LEU A 689 -20.28 -11.96 5.39
CA LEU A 689 -18.95 -11.73 4.82
C LEU A 689 -19.02 -11.43 3.32
N VAL A 690 -19.76 -12.22 2.54
CA VAL A 690 -19.95 -11.97 1.11
C VAL A 690 -20.72 -10.67 0.84
N GLU A 691 -21.69 -10.30 1.67
CA GLU A 691 -22.33 -8.97 1.56
C GLU A 691 -21.33 -7.82 1.81
N ALA A 692 -20.46 -7.95 2.82
CA ALA A 692 -19.39 -6.98 3.09
C ALA A 692 -18.35 -6.88 1.95
N LEU A 693 -17.99 -8.00 1.32
CA LEU A 693 -17.10 -8.05 0.14
C LEU A 693 -17.74 -7.42 -1.10
N ARG A 694 -19.02 -7.71 -1.38
CA ARG A 694 -19.77 -7.07 -2.47
C ARG A 694 -19.88 -5.55 -2.30
N LEU A 695 -20.05 -5.07 -1.07
CA LEU A 695 -20.02 -3.62 -0.76
C LEU A 695 -18.64 -2.97 -0.98
N LYS A 696 -17.55 -3.76 -1.06
CA LYS A 696 -16.20 -3.30 -1.41
C LYS A 696 -15.91 -3.35 -2.91
N GLY A 697 -16.76 -4.01 -3.70
CA GLY A 697 -16.64 -4.09 -5.16
C GLY A 697 -16.15 -5.43 -5.70
N THR A 698 -16.11 -6.49 -4.88
CA THR A 698 -15.60 -7.81 -5.26
C THR A 698 -16.75 -8.81 -5.40
N GLU A 699 -16.87 -9.45 -6.56
CA GLU A 699 -17.92 -10.44 -6.87
C GLU A 699 -17.55 -11.83 -6.31
N THR A 700 -17.71 -12.00 -5.01
CA THR A 700 -17.44 -13.26 -4.29
C THR A 700 -18.70 -14.12 -4.11
N ASP A 701 -18.54 -15.43 -4.07
CA ASP A 701 -19.51 -16.40 -3.52
C ASP A 701 -18.80 -17.43 -2.64
N PHE A 702 -19.57 -18.30 -1.98
CA PHE A 702 -19.03 -19.40 -1.16
C PHE A 702 -19.85 -20.68 -1.30
N GLU A 703 -19.17 -21.82 -1.22
CA GLU A 703 -19.77 -23.14 -0.98
C GLU A 703 -19.48 -23.57 0.46
N ILE A 704 -20.37 -24.32 1.10
CA ILE A 704 -20.23 -24.72 2.51
C ILE A 704 -20.74 -26.15 2.75
N LEU A 705 -19.99 -26.92 3.55
CA LEU A 705 -20.43 -28.24 4.01
C LEU A 705 -21.12 -28.10 5.37
N ASP A 706 -22.46 -27.87 5.36
CA ASP A 706 -23.28 -27.78 6.57
C ASP A 706 -23.43 -29.15 7.26
N VAL A 707 -22.50 -29.47 8.15
CA VAL A 707 -22.58 -30.65 9.05
C VAL A 707 -23.44 -30.38 10.30
N ARG A 708 -24.18 -29.27 10.33
CA ARG A 708 -24.98 -28.76 11.46
C ARG A 708 -24.15 -28.55 12.73
N GLY A 709 -22.88 -28.23 12.55
CA GLY A 709 -21.92 -27.98 13.61
C GLY A 709 -21.99 -26.54 14.12
N SER A 710 -21.01 -26.18 14.94
CA SER A 710 -20.76 -24.79 15.31
C SER A 710 -19.49 -24.21 14.67
N GLN A 711 -18.78 -25.01 13.87
CA GLN A 711 -17.46 -24.76 13.30
C GLN A 711 -17.37 -25.59 12.02
N ASP A 712 -18.03 -25.13 10.96
CA ASP A 712 -18.12 -25.83 9.68
C ASP A 712 -16.96 -25.38 8.76
N LEU A 713 -16.93 -25.93 7.54
CA LEU A 713 -15.90 -25.69 6.53
C LEU A 713 -16.52 -25.06 5.28
N SER A 714 -15.82 -24.12 4.64
CA SER A 714 -16.30 -23.43 3.44
C SER A 714 -15.18 -23.20 2.42
N VAL A 715 -15.56 -23.05 1.16
CA VAL A 715 -14.70 -22.55 0.08
C VAL A 715 -15.26 -21.22 -0.39
N LEU A 716 -14.53 -20.13 -0.14
CA LEU A 716 -14.82 -18.79 -0.64
C LEU A 716 -14.07 -18.59 -1.96
N TYR A 717 -14.71 -18.03 -2.99
CA TYR A 717 -14.09 -17.90 -4.32
C TYR A 717 -14.56 -16.65 -5.08
N ASN A 718 -13.68 -16.16 -5.95
CA ASN A 718 -13.99 -15.07 -6.87
C ASN A 718 -14.77 -15.60 -8.09
N ARG A 719 -15.98 -15.07 -8.32
CA ARG A 719 -16.91 -15.54 -9.37
C ARG A 719 -16.45 -15.15 -10.77
N ASP A 720 -15.69 -14.07 -10.89
CA ASP A 720 -15.17 -13.60 -12.18
C ASP A 720 -14.11 -14.60 -12.69
N THR A 721 -13.18 -15.01 -11.83
CA THR A 721 -12.07 -15.91 -12.20
C THR A 721 -12.38 -17.39 -12.02
N THR A 722 -13.25 -17.79 -11.09
CA THR A 722 -13.33 -19.19 -10.64
C THR A 722 -14.74 -19.74 -10.56
N GLU A 723 -14.85 -21.04 -10.88
CA GLU A 723 -16.04 -21.87 -10.66
C GLU A 723 -15.70 -22.98 -9.65
N VAL A 724 -16.58 -23.19 -8.67
CA VAL A 724 -16.43 -24.19 -7.60
C VAL A 724 -17.66 -25.08 -7.58
N MET A 725 -17.47 -26.38 -7.40
CA MET A 725 -18.54 -27.37 -7.24
C MET A 725 -18.27 -28.23 -6.00
N LEU A 726 -19.16 -28.16 -5.00
CA LEU A 726 -19.12 -29.02 -3.83
C LEU A 726 -19.33 -30.49 -4.22
N ARG A 727 -18.50 -31.40 -3.68
CA ARG A 727 -18.47 -32.83 -4.00
C ARG A 727 -19.00 -33.70 -2.86
N ASP A 728 -20.23 -33.42 -2.43
CA ASP A 728 -20.97 -34.20 -1.40
C ASP A 728 -21.10 -35.69 -1.76
N ASP A 729 -20.98 -36.05 -3.04
CA ASP A 729 -20.93 -37.43 -3.51
C ASP A 729 -19.70 -38.18 -2.98
N LEU A 730 -18.57 -37.49 -2.79
CA LEU A 730 -17.35 -38.06 -2.20
C LEU A 730 -17.51 -38.25 -0.69
N ASN A 731 -18.14 -37.31 0.04
CA ASN A 731 -18.51 -37.51 1.44
C ASN A 731 -19.38 -38.76 1.62
N GLN A 732 -20.36 -38.96 0.72
CA GLN A 732 -21.23 -40.15 0.73
C GLN A 732 -20.48 -41.43 0.34
N LYS A 733 -19.63 -41.39 -0.70
CA LYS A 733 -18.81 -42.53 -1.15
C LYS A 733 -17.86 -43.03 -0.04
N TYR A 734 -17.23 -42.09 0.67
CA TYR A 734 -16.23 -42.40 1.70
C TYR A 734 -16.80 -42.44 3.12
N ALA A 735 -18.13 -42.45 3.30
CA ALA A 735 -18.79 -42.37 4.61
C ALA A 735 -18.26 -43.41 5.64
N ASP A 736 -17.95 -44.64 5.22
CA ASP A 736 -17.37 -45.68 6.09
C ASP A 736 -15.93 -45.35 6.54
N LEU A 737 -15.14 -44.70 5.69
CA LEU A 737 -13.79 -44.23 6.02
C LEU A 737 -13.86 -42.97 6.91
N LEU A 738 -14.83 -42.10 6.67
CA LEU A 738 -15.07 -40.88 7.44
C LEU A 738 -15.67 -41.15 8.83
N ASP A 739 -16.47 -42.22 9.02
CA ASP A 739 -16.88 -42.68 10.35
C ASP A 739 -15.84 -43.52 11.09
N ALA A 740 -14.68 -43.83 10.49
CA ALA A 740 -13.67 -44.69 11.09
C ALA A 740 -13.35 -44.31 12.56
N ARG A 741 -13.34 -45.29 13.46
CA ARG A 741 -13.27 -45.05 14.92
C ARG A 741 -12.00 -45.61 15.54
N THR A 742 -11.43 -44.85 16.48
CA THR A 742 -10.32 -45.35 17.30
C THR A 742 -10.79 -46.46 18.24
N ARG A 743 -9.85 -47.18 18.87
CA ARG A 743 -10.16 -48.20 19.90
C ARG A 743 -11.02 -47.67 21.06
N GLY A 744 -11.03 -46.35 21.29
CA GLY A 744 -11.88 -45.67 22.27
C GLY A 744 -13.27 -45.26 21.74
N GLY A 745 -13.68 -45.70 20.55
CA GLY A 745 -15.01 -45.46 19.96
C GLY A 745 -15.25 -44.04 19.40
N LYS A 746 -14.23 -43.19 19.38
CA LYS A 746 -14.31 -41.81 18.84
C LYS A 746 -14.02 -41.82 17.34
N ARG A 747 -14.82 -41.09 16.53
CA ARG A 747 -14.56 -40.87 15.09
C ARG A 747 -13.19 -40.22 14.89
N ALA A 748 -12.46 -40.65 13.86
CA ALA A 748 -11.25 -39.99 13.37
C ALA A 748 -11.57 -38.52 13.05
N PHE A 749 -12.58 -38.33 12.19
CA PHE A 749 -13.08 -37.03 11.75
C PHE A 749 -14.22 -36.57 12.68
N PRO A 750 -14.00 -35.58 13.60
CA PRO A 750 -15.10 -34.94 14.32
C PRO A 750 -16.02 -34.15 13.38
N ARG A 751 -15.41 -33.57 12.34
CA ARG A 751 -15.98 -32.80 11.25
C ARG A 751 -15.45 -33.47 9.98
N GLU A 752 -16.31 -33.65 9.00
CA GLU A 752 -15.92 -34.32 7.76
C GLU A 752 -15.15 -33.34 6.85
N PRO A 753 -14.14 -33.80 6.10
CA PRO A 753 -13.48 -32.97 5.10
C PRO A 753 -14.48 -32.41 4.10
N LEU A 754 -14.28 -31.17 3.68
CA LEU A 754 -15.00 -30.60 2.54
C LEU A 754 -14.21 -30.93 1.28
N PHE A 755 -14.87 -31.57 0.31
CA PHE A 755 -14.32 -31.83 -1.03
C PHE A 755 -14.98 -30.88 -2.04
N ALA A 756 -14.20 -30.19 -2.86
CA ALA A 756 -14.72 -29.33 -3.92
C ALA A 756 -13.87 -29.44 -5.20
N GLU A 757 -14.52 -29.50 -6.35
CA GLU A 757 -13.85 -29.37 -7.65
C GLU A 757 -13.76 -27.88 -8.00
N CYS A 758 -12.55 -27.36 -8.20
CA CYS A 758 -12.29 -25.96 -8.52
C CYS A 758 -11.78 -25.84 -9.96
N THR A 759 -12.30 -24.85 -10.70
CA THR A 759 -11.87 -24.51 -12.06
C THR A 759 -11.57 -23.01 -12.13
N VAL A 760 -10.29 -22.64 -12.16
CA VAL A 760 -9.83 -21.26 -12.33
C VAL A 760 -9.66 -20.98 -13.83
N LYS A 761 -10.34 -19.97 -14.34
CA LYS A 761 -10.35 -19.58 -15.75
C LYS A 761 -9.01 -18.97 -16.15
N ALA A 762 -8.61 -19.19 -17.41
CA ALA A 762 -7.45 -18.55 -18.03
C ALA A 762 -7.86 -17.89 -19.33
N ASP A 763 -7.33 -16.69 -19.61
CA ASP A 763 -7.87 -15.84 -20.68
C ASP A 763 -7.60 -16.37 -22.10
N ASN A 764 -6.51 -17.13 -22.33
CA ASN A 764 -6.15 -17.61 -23.68
C ASN A 764 -5.62 -19.05 -23.78
N HIS A 765 -5.38 -19.77 -22.67
CA HIS A 765 -4.52 -20.96 -22.70
C HIS A 765 -5.02 -22.21 -21.93
N GLY A 766 -6.24 -22.18 -21.40
CA GLY A 766 -6.87 -23.33 -20.74
C GLY A 766 -6.97 -23.20 -19.21
N ALA A 767 -8.12 -23.61 -18.66
CA ALA A 767 -8.43 -23.45 -17.24
C ALA A 767 -7.63 -24.42 -16.35
N VAL A 768 -7.22 -23.95 -15.17
CA VAL A 768 -6.56 -24.76 -14.14
C VAL A 768 -7.63 -25.49 -13.33
N LYS A 769 -7.53 -26.81 -13.20
CA LYS A 769 -8.49 -27.66 -12.49
C LYS A 769 -7.82 -28.47 -11.40
N PHE A 770 -8.44 -28.52 -10.22
CA PHE A 770 -7.96 -29.31 -9.08
C PHE A 770 -9.12 -29.70 -8.15
N MET A 771 -8.88 -30.73 -7.34
CA MET A 771 -9.72 -31.10 -6.21
C MET A 771 -9.18 -30.41 -4.95
N LEU A 772 -9.96 -29.50 -4.38
CA LEU A 772 -9.67 -28.85 -3.10
C LEU A 772 -10.24 -29.70 -1.95
N ILE A 773 -9.43 -29.94 -0.92
CA ILE A 773 -9.84 -30.60 0.32
C ILE A 773 -9.56 -29.66 1.50
N VAL A 774 -10.61 -29.21 2.19
CA VAL A 774 -10.48 -28.38 3.41
C VAL A 774 -10.58 -29.28 4.65
N LEU A 775 -9.68 -29.08 5.61
CA LEU A 775 -9.58 -29.89 6.84
C LEU A 775 -9.72 -29.07 8.13
N HIS A 776 -10.29 -29.72 9.14
CA HIS A 776 -10.21 -29.32 10.55
C HIS A 776 -10.21 -30.57 11.44
N LEU A 777 -9.01 -31.03 11.79
CA LEU A 777 -8.80 -32.24 12.59
C LEU A 777 -9.10 -31.99 14.08
N LYS A 778 -8.83 -32.99 14.95
CA LYS A 778 -9.16 -32.86 16.37
C LYS A 778 -8.04 -32.18 17.15
N ALA A 779 -8.34 -31.04 17.78
CA ALA A 779 -7.47 -30.36 18.76
C ALA A 779 -7.04 -31.18 20.00
N PHE A 780 -6.05 -30.66 20.72
CA PHE A 780 -5.39 -31.20 21.94
C PHE A 780 -4.33 -32.30 21.71
N GLY A 781 -3.25 -32.24 22.48
CA GLY A 781 -2.14 -33.20 22.44
C GLY A 781 -2.33 -34.49 23.25
N ASP A 782 -3.53 -34.75 23.78
CA ASP A 782 -3.79 -35.97 24.56
C ASP A 782 -3.76 -37.24 23.69
N ALA A 783 -3.46 -38.38 24.30
CA ALA A 783 -3.29 -39.65 23.58
C ALA A 783 -4.54 -40.10 22.79
N ALA A 784 -5.75 -39.74 23.23
CA ALA A 784 -6.97 -40.06 22.50
C ALA A 784 -7.21 -39.11 21.32
N SER A 785 -6.79 -37.85 21.40
CA SER A 785 -6.84 -36.90 20.28
C SER A 785 -5.74 -37.18 19.24
N ARG A 786 -4.49 -37.46 19.66
CA ARG A 786 -3.41 -37.94 18.78
C ARG A 786 -3.84 -39.17 17.99
N ALA A 787 -4.36 -40.20 18.67
CA ALA A 787 -4.82 -41.43 18.01
C ALA A 787 -5.98 -41.22 17.01
N ARG A 788 -6.73 -40.10 17.11
CA ARG A 788 -7.75 -39.72 16.12
C ARG A 788 -7.12 -39.05 14.89
N ARG A 789 -6.13 -38.18 15.09
CA ARG A 789 -5.34 -37.58 14.00
C ARG A 789 -4.55 -38.63 13.22
N THR A 790 -3.91 -39.60 13.89
CA THR A 790 -3.24 -40.75 13.23
C THR A 790 -4.21 -41.55 12.37
N LEU A 791 -5.38 -41.91 12.92
CA LEU A 791 -6.39 -42.64 12.16
C LEU A 791 -6.96 -41.82 11.00
N ALA A 792 -7.12 -40.50 11.16
CA ALA A 792 -7.54 -39.60 10.08
C ALA A 792 -6.50 -39.54 8.95
N SER A 793 -5.22 -39.40 9.29
CA SER A 793 -4.08 -39.43 8.35
C SER A 793 -4.10 -40.71 7.50
N GLU A 794 -4.21 -41.89 8.13
CA GLU A 794 -4.35 -43.16 7.41
C GLU A 794 -5.54 -43.18 6.43
N LYS A 795 -6.69 -42.57 6.77
CA LYS A 795 -7.88 -42.61 5.90
C LYS A 795 -7.80 -41.57 4.79
N LEU A 796 -7.22 -40.40 5.04
CA LEU A 796 -6.99 -39.37 4.02
C LEU A 796 -6.11 -39.91 2.89
N VAL A 797 -5.00 -40.59 3.19
CA VAL A 797 -4.12 -41.19 2.16
C VAL A 797 -4.89 -42.14 1.23
N ASN A 798 -5.75 -42.99 1.79
CA ASN A 798 -6.57 -43.92 0.99
C ASN A 798 -7.64 -43.18 0.16
N ILE A 799 -8.28 -42.16 0.71
CA ILE A 799 -9.29 -41.33 0.02
C ILE A 799 -8.64 -40.55 -1.14
N ILE A 800 -7.52 -39.87 -0.88
CA ILE A 800 -6.81 -39.05 -1.88
C ILE A 800 -6.31 -39.93 -3.03
N LYS A 801 -5.79 -41.12 -2.73
CA LYS A 801 -5.40 -42.08 -3.75
C LYS A 801 -6.57 -42.49 -4.64
N ASP A 802 -7.71 -42.87 -4.06
CA ASP A 802 -8.90 -43.28 -4.82
C ASP A 802 -9.49 -42.12 -5.64
N ILE A 803 -9.41 -40.88 -5.13
CA ILE A 803 -9.77 -39.65 -5.87
C ILE A 803 -8.84 -39.46 -7.09
N ARG A 804 -7.52 -39.59 -6.93
CA ARG A 804 -6.57 -39.45 -8.05
C ARG A 804 -6.76 -40.54 -9.10
N ASP A 805 -6.87 -41.80 -8.66
CA ASP A 805 -7.06 -42.98 -9.53
C ASP A 805 -8.37 -42.88 -10.35
N GLU A 806 -9.45 -42.26 -9.83
CA GLU A 806 -10.73 -42.12 -10.53
C GLU A 806 -10.95 -40.79 -11.28
N GLN A 807 -10.53 -39.66 -10.71
CA GLN A 807 -10.90 -38.33 -11.23
C GLN A 807 -9.83 -37.73 -12.16
N SER A 808 -8.58 -38.22 -12.12
CA SER A 808 -7.45 -37.65 -12.87
C SER A 808 -7.23 -36.13 -12.66
N LEU A 809 -7.58 -35.64 -11.46
CA LEU A 809 -7.36 -34.26 -11.03
C LEU A 809 -6.27 -34.21 -9.96
N PRO A 810 -5.36 -33.22 -9.98
CA PRO A 810 -4.45 -32.98 -8.87
C PRO A 810 -5.25 -32.55 -7.63
N VAL A 811 -4.70 -32.85 -6.45
CA VAL A 811 -5.34 -32.63 -5.15
C VAL A 811 -4.55 -31.59 -4.37
N ILE A 812 -5.26 -30.59 -3.83
CA ILE A 812 -4.72 -29.58 -2.92
C ILE A 812 -5.50 -29.69 -1.61
N MET A 813 -4.81 -30.02 -0.51
CA MET A 813 -5.41 -30.29 0.78
C MET A 813 -4.82 -29.39 1.86
N GLY A 814 -5.64 -28.62 2.57
CA GLY A 814 -5.16 -27.71 3.61
C GLY A 814 -6.19 -27.31 4.65
N GLY A 815 -5.76 -26.54 5.64
CA GLY A 815 -6.53 -26.14 6.81
C GLY A 815 -5.85 -26.53 8.12
N ASP A 816 -6.63 -26.71 9.18
CA ASP A 816 -6.13 -26.92 10.55
C ASP A 816 -5.96 -28.43 10.88
N TYR A 817 -4.72 -28.86 11.05
CA TYR A 817 -4.34 -30.23 11.38
C TYR A 817 -4.21 -30.47 12.91
N ASN A 818 -4.10 -29.41 13.71
CA ASN A 818 -3.96 -29.46 15.18
C ASN A 818 -2.75 -30.28 15.71
N ASP A 819 -1.72 -30.46 14.90
CA ASP A 819 -0.39 -31.01 15.24
C ASP A 819 0.59 -30.61 14.14
N ILE A 820 1.89 -30.49 14.47
CA ILE A 820 2.98 -30.37 13.48
C ILE A 820 3.08 -31.64 12.61
N LEU A 821 3.41 -31.46 11.32
CA LEU A 821 3.55 -32.56 10.37
C LEU A 821 4.66 -33.56 10.74
N ASN A 822 5.79 -33.10 11.28
CA ASN A 822 6.98 -33.91 11.62
C ASN A 822 6.80 -34.80 12.87
N THR A 823 5.71 -35.55 12.92
CA THR A 823 5.37 -36.45 14.03
C THR A 823 4.84 -37.81 13.54
N GLU A 824 4.95 -38.82 14.41
CA GLU A 824 4.31 -40.14 14.24
C GLU A 824 2.79 -40.09 13.94
N VAL A 825 2.15 -38.93 14.13
CA VAL A 825 0.73 -38.72 13.88
C VAL A 825 0.43 -38.60 12.38
N PHE A 826 1.33 -37.97 11.61
CA PHE A 826 1.14 -37.72 10.17
C PHE A 826 2.10 -38.49 9.27
N ALA A 827 2.89 -39.42 9.82
CA ALA A 827 3.79 -40.30 9.08
C ALA A 827 3.13 -40.96 7.85
N ALA A 828 1.84 -41.33 7.90
CA ALA A 828 1.15 -41.91 6.73
C ALA A 828 1.02 -40.93 5.54
N LEU A 829 0.90 -39.62 5.79
CA LEU A 829 0.93 -38.59 4.75
C LEU A 829 2.35 -38.32 4.26
N GLN A 830 3.33 -38.27 5.18
CA GLN A 830 4.74 -38.00 4.85
C GLN A 830 5.42 -39.16 4.08
N ASP A 831 5.15 -40.41 4.47
CA ASP A 831 5.64 -41.63 3.82
C ASP A 831 4.91 -41.92 2.49
N SER A 832 3.87 -41.15 2.14
CA SER A 832 3.12 -41.35 0.90
C SER A 832 3.96 -40.96 -0.31
N PRO A 833 4.28 -41.87 -1.25
CA PRO A 833 5.08 -41.55 -2.42
C PRO A 833 4.35 -40.61 -3.39
N ASP A 834 3.03 -40.49 -3.24
CA ASP A 834 2.12 -39.73 -4.11
C ASP A 834 1.85 -38.29 -3.64
N LEU A 835 2.25 -37.96 -2.40
CA LEU A 835 1.99 -36.67 -1.78
C LEU A 835 3.29 -35.91 -1.48
N PHE A 836 3.14 -34.60 -1.33
CA PHE A 836 4.19 -33.68 -0.90
C PHE A 836 3.56 -32.62 0.02
N ALA A 837 4.24 -32.27 1.11
CA ALA A 837 3.72 -31.34 2.10
C ALA A 837 4.57 -30.06 2.09
N LEU A 838 3.95 -28.94 1.74
CA LEU A 838 4.61 -27.65 1.43
C LEU A 838 4.98 -26.81 2.67
N THR A 839 4.87 -27.40 3.86
CA THR A 839 4.95 -26.72 5.18
C THR A 839 5.53 -27.67 6.23
N ALA A 840 6.44 -28.56 5.80
CA ALA A 840 6.98 -29.65 6.62
C ALA A 840 8.41 -29.35 7.10
N ASP A 841 9.18 -28.65 6.27
CA ASP A 841 10.35 -27.82 6.58
C ASP A 841 10.03 -26.75 7.64
N ASP A 842 8.96 -25.97 7.46
CA ASP A 842 8.47 -24.98 8.43
C ASP A 842 8.25 -25.52 9.85
N SER A 843 8.09 -26.84 10.00
CA SER A 843 7.84 -27.46 11.31
C SER A 843 9.09 -27.57 12.20
N ASP A 844 10.28 -27.29 11.66
CA ASP A 844 11.57 -27.36 12.35
C ASP A 844 12.18 -25.96 12.68
N SER A 845 11.46 -24.87 12.37
CA SER A 845 11.89 -23.46 12.48
C SER A 845 11.14 -22.67 13.59
N ASP A 846 11.40 -21.36 13.77
CA ASP A 846 10.71 -20.52 14.79
C ASP A 846 9.34 -19.98 14.29
N ALA A 847 8.88 -20.46 13.13
CA ALA A 847 7.65 -20.05 12.43
C ALA A 847 6.34 -20.42 13.15
N ALA A 848 5.25 -19.71 12.83
CA ALA A 848 3.96 -19.89 13.50
C ALA A 848 2.74 -19.63 12.61
N THR A 849 1.92 -20.67 12.39
CA THR A 849 0.55 -20.51 11.84
C THR A 849 -0.47 -20.22 12.93
N TYR A 850 -0.27 -20.79 14.13
CA TYR A 850 -1.01 -20.47 15.35
C TYR A 850 -0.24 -19.45 16.20
N VAL A 851 -0.87 -18.32 16.50
CA VAL A 851 -0.28 -17.19 17.23
C VAL A 851 -1.00 -16.87 18.56
N GLY A 852 -1.87 -17.78 19.02
CA GLY A 852 -2.71 -17.61 20.22
C GLY A 852 -1.93 -17.57 21.55
N GLY A 853 -1.90 -16.39 22.17
CA GLY A 853 -1.45 -16.18 23.54
C GLY A 853 0.07 -16.28 23.73
N SER A 854 0.53 -17.30 24.46
CA SER A 854 1.97 -17.53 24.74
C SER A 854 2.52 -18.78 24.05
N ARG A 855 1.78 -19.32 23.08
CA ARG A 855 2.14 -20.53 22.34
C ARG A 855 2.16 -20.20 20.86
N ARG A 856 3.24 -20.59 20.20
CA ARG A 856 3.41 -20.55 18.76
C ARG A 856 3.65 -21.96 18.25
N SER A 857 3.06 -22.29 17.12
CA SER A 857 3.22 -23.59 16.46
C SER A 857 2.68 -23.55 15.05
N VAL A 858 3.36 -24.23 14.12
CA VAL A 858 2.82 -24.59 12.80
C VAL A 858 1.86 -25.77 13.01
N ILE A 859 0.56 -25.53 12.88
CA ILE A 859 -0.50 -26.58 12.98
C ILE A 859 -1.53 -26.51 11.85
N ASP A 860 -1.43 -25.48 11.02
CA ASP A 860 -2.10 -25.39 9.74
C ASP A 860 -1.07 -25.79 8.68
N HIS A 861 -1.49 -26.54 7.66
CA HIS A 861 -0.57 -27.06 6.66
C HIS A 861 -1.21 -27.14 5.28
N ILE A 862 -0.39 -27.16 4.23
CA ILE A 862 -0.80 -27.49 2.86
C ILE A 862 -0.08 -28.76 2.39
N VAL A 863 -0.84 -29.70 1.83
CA VAL A 863 -0.39 -30.96 1.25
C VAL A 863 -0.95 -31.07 -0.17
N ILE A 864 -0.09 -31.34 -1.14
CA ILE A 864 -0.44 -31.49 -2.56
C ILE A 864 -0.11 -32.90 -3.07
N SER A 865 -0.69 -33.28 -4.20
CA SER A 865 -0.26 -34.45 -4.96
C SER A 865 0.90 -34.13 -5.92
N ARG A 866 1.78 -35.10 -6.18
CA ARG A 866 3.01 -34.89 -6.98
C ARG A 866 2.82 -34.67 -8.49
N ASP A 867 1.60 -34.84 -8.99
CA ASP A 867 1.19 -34.43 -10.34
C ASP A 867 0.92 -32.92 -10.45
N LEU A 868 0.96 -32.20 -9.32
CA LEU A 868 0.99 -30.75 -9.25
C LEU A 868 2.45 -30.28 -9.16
N SER A 869 2.92 -29.54 -10.16
CA SER A 869 4.21 -28.85 -10.11
C SER A 869 4.01 -27.42 -9.57
N PRO A 870 4.33 -27.12 -8.30
CA PRO A 870 4.41 -25.73 -7.83
C PRO A 870 5.54 -24.98 -8.58
N ALA A 871 5.53 -23.66 -8.49
CA ALA A 871 6.57 -22.84 -9.11
C ALA A 871 7.91 -22.97 -8.35
N ASP A 872 8.79 -23.86 -8.83
CA ASP A 872 10.09 -24.22 -8.25
C ASP A 872 10.96 -22.98 -7.89
N ILE A 873 11.02 -22.63 -6.61
CA ILE A 873 11.65 -21.43 -6.03
C ILE A 873 12.49 -21.89 -4.82
N SER A 874 13.50 -21.09 -4.44
CA SER A 874 14.66 -21.49 -3.64
C SER A 874 14.37 -21.89 -2.17
N GLY A 875 13.74 -23.04 -1.97
CA GLY A 875 13.67 -23.72 -0.67
C GLY A 875 12.37 -23.55 0.12
N ASP A 876 11.36 -22.85 -0.41
CA ASP A 876 10.05 -22.68 0.23
C ASP A 876 8.90 -22.70 -0.79
N ASP A 877 7.87 -23.52 -0.52
CA ASP A 877 6.79 -23.84 -1.45
C ASP A 877 5.40 -23.28 -1.04
N ALA A 878 5.29 -22.66 0.13
CA ALA A 878 4.08 -21.99 0.64
C ALA A 878 4.46 -20.74 1.45
N ALA A 879 3.50 -19.82 1.63
CA ALA A 879 3.71 -18.58 2.38
C ALA A 879 2.81 -18.51 3.62
N ILE A 880 3.41 -18.48 4.81
CA ILE A 880 2.78 -18.14 6.08
C ILE A 880 2.59 -16.61 6.13
N VAL A 881 1.37 -16.13 5.88
CA VAL A 881 1.10 -14.70 5.73
C VAL A 881 0.90 -14.04 7.10
N ARG A 882 2.00 -13.59 7.69
CA ARG A 882 2.14 -12.91 8.99
C ARG A 882 1.54 -11.49 9.04
N ILE A 883 0.29 -11.34 8.61
CA ILE A 883 -0.51 -10.12 8.80
C ILE A 883 -0.71 -9.78 10.28
N ASP A 884 -0.52 -10.72 11.19
CA ASP A 884 -0.51 -10.48 12.64
C ASP A 884 0.63 -9.54 13.07
N LYS A 885 1.77 -9.55 12.36
CA LYS A 885 2.89 -8.62 12.60
C LYS A 885 2.57 -7.18 12.19
N SER A 886 1.54 -6.97 11.35
CA SER A 886 1.13 -5.65 10.84
C SER A 886 -0.24 -5.17 11.36
N MET A 887 -0.91 -5.96 12.22
CA MET A 887 -2.25 -5.64 12.73
C MET A 887 -2.31 -5.72 14.26
N ALA A 888 -2.52 -4.57 14.91
CA ALA A 888 -2.79 -4.51 16.34
C ALA A 888 -4.02 -5.38 16.72
N ASP A 889 -3.93 -6.06 17.87
CA ASP A 889 -4.97 -6.94 18.41
C ASP A 889 -5.47 -8.06 17.47
N PHE A 890 -4.66 -8.48 16.49
CA PHE A 890 -5.02 -9.53 15.51
C PHE A 890 -5.70 -10.77 16.13
N VAL A 891 -5.11 -11.30 17.20
CA VAL A 891 -5.62 -12.47 17.95
C VAL A 891 -6.99 -12.22 18.59
N ASN A 892 -7.26 -11.00 19.05
CA ASN A 892 -8.52 -10.66 19.73
C ASN A 892 -9.64 -10.28 18.75
N ASP A 893 -9.27 -9.64 17.63
CA ASP A 893 -10.21 -8.99 16.71
C ASP A 893 -10.40 -9.72 15.37
N ILE A 894 -9.44 -10.56 14.96
CA ILE A 894 -9.41 -11.25 13.66
C ILE A 894 -9.44 -12.76 13.82
N SER A 895 -8.38 -13.39 14.31
CA SER A 895 -8.20 -14.84 14.48
C SER A 895 -6.92 -15.13 15.27
N ASP A 896 -6.87 -16.22 16.04
CA ASP A 896 -5.62 -16.74 16.61
C ASP A 896 -4.76 -17.59 15.63
N HIS A 897 -5.19 -17.71 14.37
CA HIS A 897 -4.43 -18.29 13.25
C HIS A 897 -4.14 -17.27 12.12
N VAL A 898 -2.97 -17.38 11.48
CA VAL A 898 -2.62 -16.63 10.26
C VAL A 898 -2.89 -17.45 8.98
N PRO A 899 -3.16 -16.81 7.83
CA PRO A 899 -3.42 -17.52 6.57
C PRO A 899 -2.16 -18.17 5.96
N LEU A 900 -2.36 -19.30 5.27
CA LEU A 900 -1.37 -19.97 4.43
C LEU A 900 -1.73 -19.79 2.96
N ALA A 901 -0.83 -19.21 2.16
CA ALA A 901 -1.03 -19.02 0.72
C ALA A 901 -0.11 -19.91 -0.10
N MET A 902 -0.59 -20.36 -1.26
CA MET A 902 0.24 -20.98 -2.29
C MET A 902 -0.12 -20.44 -3.68
N ARG A 903 0.89 -20.34 -4.54
CA ARG A 903 0.75 -19.98 -5.95
C ARG A 903 1.02 -21.21 -6.80
N LEU A 904 0.09 -21.53 -7.70
CA LEU A 904 0.19 -22.70 -8.56
C LEU A 904 1.09 -22.42 -9.77
N VAL A 905 0.51 -22.46 -10.97
CA VAL A 905 1.21 -22.24 -12.24
C VAL A 905 0.63 -21.01 -12.93
N MET A 906 1.41 -20.36 -13.79
CA MET A 906 0.90 -19.31 -14.67
C MET A 906 -0.30 -19.82 -15.46
N ARG A 907 -1.35 -19.00 -15.58
CA ARG A 907 -2.60 -19.25 -16.32
C ARG A 907 -2.31 -19.45 -17.81
N GLY A 908 -1.93 -20.67 -18.17
CA GLY A 908 -1.66 -21.06 -19.54
C GLY A 908 -0.48 -21.98 -19.81
N THR A 909 0.25 -22.39 -18.77
CA THR A 909 1.12 -23.56 -18.91
C THR A 909 0.22 -24.81 -18.87
N PRO A 910 0.38 -25.78 -19.80
CA PRO A 910 -0.27 -27.08 -19.64
C PRO A 910 0.18 -27.72 -18.33
N VAL A 911 -0.77 -28.08 -17.46
CA VAL A 911 -0.49 -29.03 -16.38
C VAL A 911 -0.21 -30.37 -17.07
N ASP A 912 1.01 -30.88 -16.94
CA ASP A 912 1.47 -32.04 -17.70
C ASP A 912 1.01 -33.32 -16.98
N TYR A 913 -0.13 -33.86 -17.41
CA TYR A 913 -0.76 -35.06 -16.82
C TYR A 913 0.00 -36.35 -17.21
N ASN A 914 1.15 -36.60 -16.57
CA ASN A 914 2.01 -37.79 -16.79
C ASN A 914 2.16 -38.66 -15.52
#